data_AF-A0A1T2XL76-F1
#
_entry.id   AF-A0A1T2XL76-F1
#
_cell.length_a   1.000
_cell.length_b   1.000
_cell.length_c   1.000
_cell.angle_alpha   90.00
_cell.angle_beta   90.00
_cell.angle_gamma   90.00
#
_symmetry.space_group_name_H-M   'P 1'
#
loop_
_entity.id
_entity.type
_entity.pdbx_description
1 polymer ?
#
loop_
_entity_poly.entity_id
_entity_poly.type
_entity_poly.pdbx_seq_one_letter_code
_entity_poly.pdbx_strand_id
1 'polypeptide(L)'
;MKRLKQNYLMKSKRKHQIAMMAGSMMLAASLFGFSGQAKAEQPHSSYWYPNTLIEWSPAKDKDAPFNRGTVELKEGRFQGVKTNSTSKEQPKLIALSSMHPSTSGAPSQGSENFRSYTFSFWQYIDNLVMWGGSAGEGLIVPPSADVIDAAHKNGVPVLGTVFLPQTEHGGKIEWMRDLLQQRKDGSFPVADKLIEVANYYGFDGWFINQETQGATQEDAAKMQQFLKYMQQMKGSKMEVVWYDSMIDEGKIKWQGALTDKNKMFFQDGASRVSDQMFLDFRWQYKDEVNGKYDYVTPYLNSPQKVKELGRNPYDLFAGIDVEAEGYENEYNWPVLFPEGKEATTSLGIYRPDWAYNSSKTQEEYMEKEEIFWVGANKNPLHTGPSEAGNPYSWRGIAHDITDKSVVDGSEFITNFNTGNGHLYAVDGKVMRDKDWSNRSLQDILPTWRWIVETNEGETPLTPAFDFGTAYNGGSSLKLEGDLSAANPTHLKLYKTNMPVEATTELSVTYQANSEAGKVKIGVAFSDAPDQYTFFEPKKWTTVGDNNWKQGDVRLNQYKGRTIVGLSLKFESQTVIKDYKANIGQLSVTQVNDQAKTPKAVTNLKVTDNDFRDGIYGDARLSWDAPKNDEDVLYYQVYRVKPDGKYELMGMTGNTVYYVPEMRRLDKELATKLIVIPLNRHYEAGKSASVTFEWPGYPKPVANFEADQTLIAPGDSVKFTDKSSEVTESWNWSFPGGEPSSSTERNPVVTYHEEGNYAVTLTAKNSEGEDVIRKQMITVTKEAVGGVSDLALKQKATASSFVNEKEAAPFAVDGDDHTKWCAVGDAPHTLTVDLGAEHKISEFVIKHAEAGGEAAAFNSRAFKIQLSTDGEHWTDVVAVKDNTAGVSKHAIALTPARYARLIVEKPTQGGDTAARIYGFEVKGLK
;
A
#
# COMPACT_ATOMS: atom_id res chain seq x y z
N MET A 1 -64.50 -9.85 22.41
CA MET A 1 -65.23 -9.40 23.62
C MET A 1 -64.67 -10.13 24.84
N LYS A 2 -64.82 -9.54 26.04
CA LYS A 2 -64.61 -10.11 27.39
C LYS A 2 -63.22 -10.67 27.76
N ARG A 3 -62.52 -9.91 28.62
CA ARG A 3 -61.53 -10.38 29.60
C ARG A 3 -62.17 -11.37 30.58
N LEU A 4 -61.35 -12.19 31.25
CA LEU A 4 -61.32 -12.30 32.73
C LEU A 4 -60.00 -12.93 33.21
N LYS A 5 -59.43 -12.38 34.29
CA LYS A 5 -58.27 -12.88 35.07
C LYS A 5 -58.77 -13.36 36.45
N GLN A 6 -57.83 -13.85 37.30
CA GLN A 6 -57.92 -14.02 38.77
C GLN A 6 -58.71 -15.27 39.24
N ASN A 7 -58.44 -15.99 40.34
CA ASN A 7 -57.47 -15.98 41.46
C ASN A 7 -57.53 -17.42 42.12
N TYR A 8 -56.72 -17.90 43.08
CA TYR A 8 -55.65 -17.32 43.92
C TYR A 8 -54.61 -18.37 44.43
N LEU A 9 -53.83 -18.01 45.46
CA LEU A 9 -52.86 -18.80 46.22
C LEU A 9 -53.44 -19.78 47.26
N MET A 10 -52.72 -20.89 47.54
CA MET A 10 -52.13 -21.24 48.87
C MET A 10 -51.22 -22.49 48.74
N LYS A 11 -49.89 -22.35 48.81
CA LYS A 11 -48.99 -22.36 50.00
C LYS A 11 -48.70 -23.74 50.64
N SER A 12 -47.39 -24.03 50.66
CA SER A 12 -46.62 -24.92 51.54
C SER A 12 -46.73 -26.45 51.41
N LYS A 13 -45.70 -27.03 50.77
CA LYS A 13 -44.83 -28.04 51.41
C LYS A 13 -43.38 -27.88 50.91
N ARG A 14 -42.65 -26.94 51.52
CA ARG A 14 -41.18 -26.81 51.37
C ARG A 14 -40.51 -27.85 52.29
N LYS A 15 -39.87 -28.86 51.70
CA LYS A 15 -38.66 -29.59 52.17
C LYS A 15 -38.51 -30.89 51.35
N HIS A 16 -37.84 -30.78 50.20
CA HIS A 16 -37.07 -31.83 49.47
C HIS A 16 -36.60 -31.39 48.06
N GLN A 17 -36.59 -30.09 47.75
CA GLN A 17 -36.00 -29.54 46.51
C GLN A 17 -35.08 -28.34 46.79
N ILE A 18 -34.04 -28.56 47.61
CA ILE A 18 -32.85 -27.72 47.68
C ILE A 18 -31.64 -28.66 47.63
N ALA A 19 -31.41 -29.22 46.44
CA ALA A 19 -30.28 -30.09 46.10
C ALA A 19 -30.08 -30.21 44.58
N MET A 20 -31.17 -30.18 43.78
CA MET A 20 -31.15 -30.26 42.31
C MET A 20 -31.58 -28.95 41.61
N MET A 21 -31.10 -27.80 42.08
CA MET A 21 -31.28 -26.51 41.36
C MET A 21 -30.07 -25.55 41.49
N ALA A 22 -28.91 -26.07 41.92
CA ALA A 22 -27.62 -25.36 41.85
C ALA A 22 -26.75 -25.82 40.66
N GLY A 23 -26.90 -27.06 40.20
CA GLY A 23 -26.09 -27.65 39.12
C GLY A 23 -26.50 -27.29 37.68
N SER A 24 -27.52 -26.44 37.49
CA SER A 24 -28.12 -26.20 36.16
C SER A 24 -28.15 -24.74 35.72
N MET A 25 -27.78 -23.79 36.59
CA MET A 25 -27.66 -22.36 36.24
C MET A 25 -26.22 -21.85 36.15
N MET A 26 -25.24 -22.60 36.67
CA MET A 26 -23.80 -22.31 36.45
C MET A 26 -23.24 -22.86 35.12
N LEU A 27 -24.01 -23.66 34.37
CA LEU A 27 -23.59 -24.17 33.05
C LEU A 27 -24.28 -23.46 31.86
N ALA A 28 -25.23 -22.56 32.12
CA ALA A 28 -25.94 -21.80 31.09
C ALA A 28 -25.47 -20.34 30.98
N ALA A 29 -24.79 -19.81 32.01
CA ALA A 29 -24.16 -18.49 31.99
C ALA A 29 -22.75 -18.49 31.34
N SER A 30 -22.17 -19.67 31.11
CA SER A 30 -20.86 -19.85 30.46
C SER A 30 -20.94 -20.12 28.94
N LEU A 31 -22.15 -20.16 28.37
CA LEU A 31 -22.38 -20.52 26.95
C LEU A 31 -23.22 -19.49 26.17
N PHE A 32 -23.52 -18.32 26.75
CA PHE A 32 -24.14 -17.18 26.07
C PHE A 32 -23.33 -15.88 26.29
N GLY A 33 -22.02 -15.98 26.04
CA GLY A 33 -21.05 -14.88 26.17
C GLY A 33 -20.18 -14.63 24.94
N PHE A 34 -20.48 -15.25 23.79
CA PHE A 34 -19.78 -15.03 22.50
C PHE A 34 -20.74 -15.10 21.31
N SER A 35 -21.87 -14.38 21.40
CA SER A 35 -22.73 -14.16 20.23
C SER A 35 -22.17 -13.03 19.38
N GLY A 36 -21.32 -13.40 18.40
CA GLY A 36 -20.69 -12.47 17.47
C GLY A 36 -19.37 -11.90 18.00
N GLN A 37 -18.27 -12.65 17.82
CA GLN A 37 -16.95 -12.03 17.78
C GLN A 37 -16.91 -11.12 16.55
N ALA A 38 -17.14 -9.82 16.77
CA ALA A 38 -16.64 -8.82 15.85
C ALA A 38 -15.11 -8.95 15.86
N LYS A 39 -14.51 -9.27 14.72
CA LYS A 39 -13.07 -9.25 14.54
C LYS A 39 -12.66 -7.86 14.03
N ALA A 40 -11.69 -7.22 14.67
CA ALA A 40 -11.00 -6.08 14.08
C ALA A 40 -9.99 -6.57 13.04
N GLU A 41 -10.49 -6.81 11.83
CA GLU A 41 -9.63 -7.08 10.67
C GLU A 41 -9.07 -5.76 10.12
N GLN A 42 -7.89 -5.77 9.50
CA GLN A 42 -7.34 -4.64 8.74
C GLN A 42 -8.37 -4.17 7.70
N PRO A 43 -8.73 -2.86 7.64
CA PRO A 43 -9.59 -2.36 6.59
C PRO A 43 -8.83 -2.25 5.26
N HIS A 44 -9.49 -2.64 4.18
CA HIS A 44 -8.92 -2.62 2.83
C HIS A 44 -9.73 -1.73 1.88
N SER A 45 -9.04 -1.17 0.88
CA SER A 45 -9.66 -0.50 -0.26
C SER A 45 -10.62 -1.45 -0.96
N SER A 46 -11.82 -0.98 -1.25
CA SER A 46 -12.86 -1.81 -1.86
C SER A 46 -12.52 -2.18 -3.30
N TYR A 47 -13.13 -3.25 -3.79
CA TYR A 47 -13.12 -3.66 -5.19
C TYR A 47 -14.37 -4.52 -5.46
N TRP A 48 -14.89 -4.50 -6.68
CA TRP A 48 -16.16 -5.18 -7.00
C TRP A 48 -16.22 -5.77 -8.40
N TYR A 49 -17.13 -6.74 -8.57
CA TYR A 49 -17.72 -7.06 -9.85
C TYR A 49 -19.04 -6.26 -10.00
N PRO A 50 -19.56 -6.01 -11.22
CA PRO A 50 -20.77 -5.20 -11.40
C PRO A 50 -21.98 -5.69 -10.58
N ASN A 51 -22.13 -7.00 -10.41
CA ASN A 51 -23.20 -7.61 -9.62
C ASN A 51 -23.02 -7.44 -8.09
N THR A 52 -21.78 -7.42 -7.57
CA THR A 52 -21.54 -7.18 -6.13
C THR A 52 -21.61 -5.69 -5.78
N LEU A 53 -21.26 -4.80 -6.72
CA LEU A 53 -21.41 -3.36 -6.57
C LEU A 53 -22.88 -2.91 -6.41
N ILE A 54 -23.83 -3.57 -7.10
CA ILE A 54 -25.27 -3.26 -6.96
C ILE A 54 -25.75 -3.44 -5.51
N GLU A 55 -25.21 -4.42 -4.79
CA GLU A 55 -25.57 -4.72 -3.40
C GLU A 55 -24.85 -3.86 -2.35
N TRP A 56 -23.76 -3.18 -2.76
CA TRP A 56 -22.94 -2.34 -1.88
C TRP A 56 -23.75 -1.17 -1.32
N SER A 57 -23.53 -0.89 -0.04
CA SER A 57 -23.89 0.39 0.55
C SER A 57 -22.99 0.67 1.76
N PRO A 58 -22.69 1.94 2.07
CA PRO A 58 -21.84 2.30 3.21
C PRO A 58 -22.31 1.76 4.57
N ALA A 59 -23.60 1.50 4.72
CA ALA A 59 -24.17 0.98 5.96
C ALA A 59 -24.01 -0.54 6.16
N LYS A 60 -23.65 -1.28 5.10
CA LYS A 60 -23.37 -2.73 5.14
C LYS A 60 -21.87 -3.05 5.12
N ASP A 61 -21.06 -2.13 4.62
CA ASP A 61 -19.61 -2.26 4.46
C ASP A 61 -18.89 -1.67 5.67
N LYS A 62 -18.16 -2.51 6.44
CA LYS A 62 -17.41 -2.07 7.62
C LYS A 62 -16.15 -1.26 7.30
N ASP A 63 -15.63 -1.37 6.07
CA ASP A 63 -14.40 -0.72 5.62
C ASP A 63 -14.71 0.60 4.92
N ALA A 64 -15.93 0.76 4.42
CA ALA A 64 -16.40 1.98 3.77
C ALA A 64 -16.08 3.29 4.53
N PRO A 65 -16.19 3.40 5.88
CA PRO A 65 -15.77 4.60 6.59
C PRO A 65 -14.26 4.90 6.50
N PHE A 66 -13.43 3.85 6.44
CA PHE A 66 -11.97 3.94 6.35
C PHE A 66 -11.50 4.31 4.94
N ASN A 67 -12.26 3.88 3.92
CA ASN A 67 -12.01 4.13 2.49
C ASN A 67 -12.43 5.54 2.00
N ARG A 68 -12.90 6.42 2.89
CA ARG A 68 -13.22 7.81 2.53
C ARG A 68 -11.96 8.67 2.53
N GLY A 69 -11.75 9.40 1.45
CA GLY A 69 -10.91 10.58 1.44
C GLY A 69 -11.45 11.64 2.41
N THR A 70 -10.52 12.44 2.92
CA THR A 70 -10.71 13.42 4.00
C THR A 70 -10.24 14.81 3.60
N VAL A 71 -9.34 14.92 2.62
CA VAL A 71 -8.92 16.18 1.99
C VAL A 71 -9.85 16.48 0.82
N GLU A 72 -10.44 17.68 0.80
CA GLU A 72 -11.16 18.17 -0.39
C GLU A 72 -10.17 18.53 -1.51
N LEU A 73 -10.56 18.30 -2.77
CA LEU A 73 -9.76 18.64 -3.94
C LEU A 73 -9.43 20.14 -3.96
N LYS A 74 -8.12 20.47 -3.87
CA LYS A 74 -7.61 21.84 -3.97
C LYS A 74 -7.76 22.37 -5.40
N GLU A 75 -8.86 23.09 -5.63
CA GLU A 75 -9.07 23.85 -6.87
C GLU A 75 -8.06 25.01 -7.01
N GLY A 76 -7.87 25.52 -8.23
CA GLY A 76 -7.11 26.74 -8.49
C GLY A 76 -5.62 26.58 -8.79
N ARG A 77 -5.14 25.37 -9.13
CA ARG A 77 -3.75 25.15 -9.59
C ARG A 77 -3.35 26.12 -10.69
N PHE A 78 -2.16 26.70 -10.56
CA PHE A 78 -1.63 27.71 -11.48
C PHE A 78 -0.26 27.31 -12.04
N GLN A 79 0.03 27.72 -13.27
CA GLN A 79 1.32 27.47 -13.94
C GLN A 79 2.36 28.58 -13.70
N GLY A 80 1.94 29.77 -13.30
CA GLY A 80 2.83 30.87 -12.92
C GLY A 80 3.81 31.27 -14.04
N VAL A 81 5.04 31.60 -13.66
CA VAL A 81 6.13 31.79 -14.63
C VAL A 81 6.61 30.42 -15.10
N LYS A 82 6.76 30.29 -16.42
CA LYS A 82 7.20 29.08 -17.10
C LYS A 82 8.64 28.73 -16.69
N THR A 83 8.83 27.58 -16.05
CA THR A 83 10.16 27.13 -15.60
C THR A 83 11.04 26.73 -16.78
N ASN A 84 10.51 25.92 -17.70
CA ASN A 84 11.26 25.46 -18.87
C ASN A 84 10.81 26.17 -20.14
N SER A 85 11.72 26.71 -20.94
CA SER A 85 11.35 27.40 -22.17
C SER A 85 10.71 26.48 -23.24
N THR A 86 11.01 25.17 -23.24
CA THR A 86 10.47 24.20 -24.23
C THR A 86 9.08 23.65 -23.88
N SER A 87 8.67 23.75 -22.61
CA SER A 87 7.40 23.17 -22.13
C SER A 87 6.18 23.87 -22.73
N LYS A 88 4.98 23.31 -22.52
CA LYS A 88 3.72 23.80 -23.09
C LYS A 88 2.68 23.86 -21.99
N GLU A 89 1.85 24.89 -22.03
CA GLU A 89 0.89 25.21 -20.95
C GLU A 89 -0.48 24.55 -21.18
N GLN A 90 -0.84 24.34 -22.45
CA GLN A 90 -2.13 23.85 -22.90
C GLN A 90 -2.32 22.32 -22.83
N PRO A 91 -1.33 21.46 -23.14
CA PRO A 91 -1.53 20.02 -23.03
C PRO A 91 -1.61 19.58 -21.57
N LYS A 92 -2.46 18.58 -21.33
CA LYS A 92 -2.64 17.94 -20.03
C LYS A 92 -1.85 16.63 -19.95
N LEU A 93 -1.79 16.04 -18.76
CA LEU A 93 -1.26 14.69 -18.54
C LEU A 93 -2.20 13.86 -17.65
N ILE A 94 -2.54 12.65 -18.10
CA ILE A 94 -3.24 11.63 -17.29
C ILE A 94 -2.32 10.45 -17.02
N ALA A 95 -2.12 10.11 -15.74
CA ALA A 95 -1.26 9.00 -15.31
C ALA A 95 -2.12 7.82 -14.83
N LEU A 96 -1.96 6.64 -15.44
CA LEU A 96 -2.60 5.39 -15.02
C LEU A 96 -1.61 4.61 -14.18
N SER A 97 -1.69 4.74 -12.85
CA SER A 97 -0.67 4.23 -11.93
C SER A 97 -1.24 3.18 -10.99
N SER A 98 -0.55 2.04 -10.85
CA SER A 98 -0.87 1.04 -9.83
C SER A 98 -0.35 1.51 -8.47
N MET A 99 -1.18 2.23 -7.70
CA MET A 99 -0.75 2.81 -6.42
C MET A 99 -0.54 1.78 -5.30
N HIS A 100 -0.95 0.53 -5.53
CA HIS A 100 -0.70 -0.62 -4.66
C HIS A 100 -0.22 -1.81 -5.51
N PRO A 101 0.48 -2.81 -4.92
CA PRO A 101 0.99 -3.97 -5.67
C PRO A 101 -0.10 -4.92 -6.20
N SER A 102 -1.31 -4.86 -5.65
CA SER A 102 -2.45 -5.72 -6.00
C SER A 102 -3.77 -4.95 -5.84
N THR A 103 -4.82 -5.41 -6.51
CA THR A 103 -6.17 -4.82 -6.38
C THR A 103 -6.76 -5.15 -5.01
N SER A 104 -6.65 -6.43 -4.64
CA SER A 104 -7.08 -6.97 -3.36
C SER A 104 -6.00 -6.75 -2.29
N GLY A 105 -6.40 -6.64 -1.02
CA GLY A 105 -5.46 -6.51 0.10
C GLY A 105 -4.76 -5.14 0.20
N ALA A 106 -5.09 -4.16 -0.64
CA ALA A 106 -4.62 -2.78 -0.52
C ALA A 106 -5.16 -2.14 0.77
N PRO A 107 -4.32 -1.72 1.74
CA PRO A 107 -4.79 -1.12 2.99
C PRO A 107 -5.47 0.24 2.78
N SER A 108 -6.57 0.52 3.48
CA SER A 108 -7.35 1.76 3.31
C SER A 108 -6.59 3.06 3.61
N GLN A 109 -5.66 3.04 4.58
CA GLN A 109 -5.04 4.23 5.18
C GLN A 109 -3.51 4.06 5.34
N GLY A 110 -2.88 3.35 4.41
CA GLY A 110 -1.45 3.04 4.48
C GLY A 110 -1.10 1.79 5.30
N SER A 111 0.19 1.56 5.55
CA SER A 111 0.73 0.30 6.11
C SER A 111 1.94 0.49 7.03
N GLU A 112 2.33 -0.59 7.71
CA GLU A 112 3.54 -0.68 8.56
C GLU A 112 4.84 -0.88 7.75
N ASN A 113 4.85 -0.60 6.44
CA ASN A 113 6.02 -0.74 5.56
C ASN A 113 6.52 0.63 5.07
N PHE A 114 7.84 0.84 5.04
CA PHE A 114 8.45 2.04 4.45
C PHE A 114 8.32 2.07 2.92
N ARG A 115 8.78 1.01 2.24
CA ARG A 115 8.81 0.93 0.77
C ARG A 115 7.39 0.88 0.21
N SER A 116 6.96 1.99 -0.38
CA SER A 116 5.62 2.18 -0.95
C SER A 116 5.70 3.18 -2.13
N TYR A 117 4.76 3.13 -3.06
CA TYR A 117 4.71 4.09 -4.18
C TYR A 117 4.19 5.45 -3.70
N THR A 118 5.07 6.19 -3.05
CA THR A 118 4.85 7.57 -2.59
C THR A 118 5.05 8.53 -3.76
N PHE A 119 4.17 8.45 -4.76
CA PHE A 119 4.22 9.32 -5.94
C PHE A 119 4.33 10.78 -5.51
N SER A 120 5.24 11.52 -6.16
CA SER A 120 5.70 12.82 -5.66
C SER A 120 5.66 13.94 -6.70
N PHE A 121 5.39 13.62 -7.98
CA PHE A 121 5.50 14.54 -9.12
C PHE A 121 4.16 15.12 -9.59
N TRP A 122 3.27 15.38 -8.62
CA TRP A 122 1.92 15.90 -8.85
C TRP A 122 1.87 17.18 -9.69
N GLN A 123 2.92 18.02 -9.66
CA GLN A 123 2.98 19.28 -10.41
C GLN A 123 2.84 19.10 -11.94
N TYR A 124 3.18 17.93 -12.47
CA TYR A 124 3.14 17.65 -13.92
C TYR A 124 1.87 16.96 -14.39
N ILE A 125 1.11 16.32 -13.50
CA ILE A 125 -0.10 15.58 -13.88
C ILE A 125 -1.37 16.41 -13.68
N ASP A 126 -2.33 16.27 -14.59
CA ASP A 126 -3.67 16.83 -14.45
C ASP A 126 -4.59 15.85 -13.72
N ASN A 127 -4.56 14.58 -14.10
CA ASN A 127 -5.41 13.52 -13.55
C ASN A 127 -4.57 12.30 -13.15
N LEU A 128 -4.89 11.71 -12.00
CA LEU A 128 -4.44 10.36 -11.64
C LEU A 128 -5.59 9.37 -11.86
N VAL A 129 -5.32 8.25 -12.51
CA VAL A 129 -6.19 7.07 -12.51
C VAL A 129 -5.56 6.04 -11.59
N MET A 130 -6.30 5.64 -10.55
CA MET A 130 -5.97 4.49 -9.73
C MET A 130 -6.08 3.23 -10.60
N TRP A 131 -4.95 2.81 -11.20
CA TRP A 131 -4.93 1.61 -12.01
C TRP A 131 -5.06 0.37 -11.13
N GLY A 132 -5.87 -0.58 -11.60
CA GLY A 132 -6.17 -1.81 -10.88
C GLY A 132 -7.36 -2.53 -11.50
N GLY A 133 -7.64 -3.70 -10.96
CA GLY A 133 -8.68 -4.60 -11.44
C GLY A 133 -8.10 -5.77 -12.21
N SER A 134 -8.67 -6.95 -11.99
CA SER A 134 -8.28 -8.20 -12.64
C SER A 134 -9.47 -9.16 -12.67
N ALA A 135 -9.45 -10.13 -13.59
CA ALA A 135 -10.51 -11.13 -13.70
C ALA A 135 -10.63 -12.06 -12.46
N GLY A 136 -9.62 -12.09 -11.59
CA GLY A 136 -9.59 -12.87 -10.35
C GLY A 136 -9.99 -12.06 -9.11
N GLU A 137 -9.63 -10.78 -9.04
CA GLU A 137 -9.87 -9.95 -7.85
C GLU A 137 -11.17 -9.14 -7.94
N GLY A 138 -11.42 -8.48 -9.06
CA GLY A 138 -12.55 -7.56 -9.25
C GLY A 138 -12.29 -6.57 -10.39
N LEU A 139 -13.35 -5.99 -10.94
CA LEU A 139 -13.31 -5.19 -12.17
C LEU A 139 -13.47 -3.68 -11.94
N ILE A 140 -14.06 -3.31 -10.81
CA ILE A 140 -14.37 -1.93 -10.45
C ILE A 140 -13.58 -1.60 -9.19
N VAL A 141 -12.65 -0.64 -9.32
CA VAL A 141 -11.66 -0.30 -8.30
C VAL A 141 -11.70 1.22 -8.06
N PRO A 142 -12.24 1.68 -6.92
CA PRO A 142 -12.11 3.06 -6.48
C PRO A 142 -10.67 3.35 -6.05
N PRO A 143 -10.25 4.63 -6.03
CA PRO A 143 -9.04 5.06 -5.34
C PRO A 143 -9.11 4.75 -3.83
N SER A 144 -7.96 4.46 -3.23
CA SER A 144 -7.80 4.30 -1.77
C SER A 144 -7.69 5.67 -1.09
N ALA A 145 -8.14 5.79 0.16
CA ALA A 145 -8.24 7.08 0.85
C ALA A 145 -6.90 7.83 0.95
N ASP A 146 -5.80 7.09 1.15
CA ASP A 146 -4.45 7.66 1.21
C ASP A 146 -3.97 8.24 -0.14
N VAL A 147 -4.44 7.68 -1.26
CA VAL A 147 -4.22 8.20 -2.62
C VAL A 147 -5.10 9.41 -2.89
N ILE A 148 -6.38 9.36 -2.50
CA ILE A 148 -7.32 10.50 -2.63
C ILE A 148 -6.74 11.72 -1.91
N ASP A 149 -6.36 11.57 -0.65
CA ASP A 149 -5.86 12.67 0.17
C ASP A 149 -4.58 13.29 -0.38
N ALA A 150 -3.64 12.47 -0.89
CA ALA A 150 -2.39 12.94 -1.49
C ALA A 150 -2.64 13.70 -2.80
N ALA A 151 -3.48 13.15 -3.68
CA ALA A 151 -3.81 13.77 -4.96
C ALA A 151 -4.58 15.10 -4.75
N HIS A 152 -5.60 15.09 -3.90
CA HIS A 152 -6.43 16.25 -3.59
C HIS A 152 -5.65 17.40 -2.97
N LYS A 153 -4.73 17.10 -2.04
CA LYS A 153 -3.85 18.11 -1.42
C LYS A 153 -2.94 18.79 -2.43
N ASN A 154 -2.55 18.07 -3.49
CA ASN A 154 -1.79 18.60 -4.63
C ASN A 154 -2.69 19.10 -5.79
N GLY A 155 -4.02 19.16 -5.60
CA GLY A 155 -4.99 19.66 -6.58
C GLY A 155 -5.13 18.79 -7.84
N VAL A 156 -4.84 17.50 -7.73
CA VAL A 156 -4.99 16.50 -8.80
C VAL A 156 -6.27 15.69 -8.53
N PRO A 157 -7.28 15.77 -9.41
CA PRO A 157 -8.39 14.82 -9.41
C PRO A 157 -7.91 13.38 -9.53
N VAL A 158 -8.55 12.48 -8.79
CA VAL A 158 -8.26 11.03 -8.87
C VAL A 158 -9.49 10.23 -9.30
N LEU A 159 -9.28 9.35 -10.28
CA LEU A 159 -10.31 8.53 -10.89
C LEU A 159 -10.13 7.07 -10.49
N GLY A 160 -11.24 6.37 -10.22
CA GLY A 160 -11.25 4.91 -10.13
C GLY A 160 -11.19 4.26 -11.52
N THR A 161 -10.93 2.95 -11.55
CA THR A 161 -10.90 2.17 -12.79
C THR A 161 -12.11 1.23 -12.87
N VAL A 162 -12.76 1.18 -14.03
CA VAL A 162 -13.66 0.10 -14.47
C VAL A 162 -12.95 -0.63 -15.61
N PHE A 163 -12.32 -1.75 -15.30
CA PHE A 163 -11.58 -2.56 -16.26
C PHE A 163 -12.36 -3.83 -16.61
N LEU A 164 -12.66 -4.01 -17.88
CA LEU A 164 -13.27 -5.22 -18.44
C LEU A 164 -12.18 -5.93 -19.27
N PRO A 165 -11.50 -6.97 -18.73
CA PRO A 165 -10.28 -7.51 -19.33
C PRO A 165 -10.46 -8.12 -20.72
N GLN A 166 -9.36 -8.29 -21.44
CA GLN A 166 -9.29 -9.15 -22.62
C GLN A 166 -9.66 -10.60 -22.25
N THR A 167 -10.24 -11.35 -23.18
CA THR A 167 -10.58 -12.78 -22.98
C THR A 167 -9.38 -13.64 -22.65
N GLU A 168 -8.20 -13.28 -23.16
CA GLU A 168 -6.92 -13.96 -22.89
C GLU A 168 -6.46 -13.80 -21.43
N HIS A 169 -6.92 -12.75 -20.74
CA HIS A 169 -6.69 -12.49 -19.31
C HIS A 169 -7.91 -12.81 -18.45
N GLY A 170 -8.78 -13.72 -18.92
CA GLY A 170 -9.96 -14.20 -18.18
C GLY A 170 -11.19 -13.29 -18.27
N GLY A 171 -11.17 -12.27 -19.12
CA GLY A 171 -12.32 -11.38 -19.38
C GLY A 171 -13.55 -12.12 -19.91
N LYS A 172 -14.74 -11.70 -19.46
CA LYS A 172 -16.03 -12.33 -19.79
C LYS A 172 -17.03 -11.27 -20.26
N ILE A 173 -17.65 -11.50 -21.42
CA ILE A 173 -18.56 -10.53 -22.05
C ILE A 173 -19.83 -10.31 -21.22
N GLU A 174 -20.18 -11.30 -20.38
CA GLU A 174 -21.24 -11.25 -19.38
C GLU A 174 -21.01 -10.09 -18.39
N TRP A 175 -19.78 -9.84 -17.96
CA TRP A 175 -19.48 -8.75 -17.02
C TRP A 175 -19.69 -7.36 -17.62
N MET A 176 -19.40 -7.19 -18.92
CA MET A 176 -19.76 -5.98 -19.64
C MET A 176 -21.29 -5.83 -19.72
N ARG A 177 -22.03 -6.91 -19.97
CA ARG A 177 -23.50 -6.89 -20.01
C ARG A 177 -24.13 -6.67 -18.63
N ASP A 178 -23.45 -7.08 -17.55
CA ASP A 178 -23.81 -6.78 -16.17
C ASP A 178 -23.60 -5.29 -15.83
N LEU A 179 -22.45 -4.72 -16.21
CA LEU A 179 -22.21 -3.26 -16.14
C LEU A 179 -23.30 -2.48 -16.90
N LEU A 180 -23.69 -2.98 -18.07
CA LEU A 180 -24.72 -2.40 -18.94
C LEU A 180 -26.16 -2.89 -18.63
N GLN A 181 -26.44 -3.43 -17.44
CA GLN A 181 -27.82 -3.67 -17.02
C GLN A 181 -28.61 -2.35 -17.03
N GLN A 182 -29.90 -2.42 -17.35
CA GLN A 182 -30.74 -1.23 -17.50
C GLN A 182 -32.13 -1.53 -16.93
N ARG A 183 -32.66 -0.62 -16.11
CA ARG A 183 -34.02 -0.71 -15.54
C ARG A 183 -35.06 -0.33 -16.61
N LYS A 184 -36.33 -0.64 -16.35
CA LYS A 184 -37.45 -0.37 -17.27
C LYS A 184 -37.71 1.13 -17.54
N ASP A 185 -37.19 2.02 -16.69
CA ASP A 185 -37.24 3.48 -16.85
C ASP A 185 -36.07 4.06 -17.67
N GLY A 186 -35.15 3.21 -18.13
CA GLY A 186 -33.95 3.59 -18.89
C GLY A 186 -32.70 3.86 -18.05
N SER A 187 -32.79 3.88 -16.72
CA SER A 187 -31.64 4.09 -15.82
C SER A 187 -30.69 2.89 -15.75
N PHE A 188 -29.41 3.15 -15.50
CA PHE A 188 -28.37 2.13 -15.38
C PHE A 188 -27.94 1.97 -13.90
N PRO A 189 -28.31 0.89 -13.20
CA PRO A 189 -28.07 0.73 -11.76
C PRO A 189 -26.59 0.70 -11.38
N VAL A 190 -25.72 0.21 -12.27
CA VAL A 190 -24.27 0.20 -12.00
C VAL A 190 -23.69 1.61 -12.15
N ALA A 191 -24.17 2.41 -13.11
CA ALA A 191 -23.80 3.82 -13.23
C ALA A 191 -24.20 4.63 -11.99
N ASP A 192 -25.42 4.42 -11.46
CA ASP A 192 -25.85 5.02 -10.20
C ASP A 192 -24.88 4.71 -9.06
N LYS A 193 -24.44 3.44 -8.97
CA LYS A 193 -23.50 2.99 -7.93
C LYS A 193 -22.09 3.51 -8.11
N LEU A 194 -21.58 3.62 -9.33
CA LEU A 194 -20.30 4.27 -9.62
C LEU A 194 -20.32 5.74 -9.14
N ILE A 195 -21.43 6.45 -9.35
CA ILE A 195 -21.63 7.83 -8.89
C ILE A 195 -21.80 7.88 -7.35
N GLU A 196 -22.56 6.94 -6.75
CA GLU A 196 -22.74 6.83 -5.29
C GLU A 196 -21.41 6.58 -4.55
N VAL A 197 -20.60 5.65 -5.04
CA VAL A 197 -19.27 5.33 -4.50
C VAL A 197 -18.34 6.54 -4.58
N ALA A 198 -18.24 7.18 -5.75
CA ALA A 198 -17.38 8.35 -5.94
C ALA A 198 -17.79 9.52 -5.04
N ASN A 199 -19.09 9.78 -4.89
CA ASN A 199 -19.59 10.81 -3.97
C ASN A 199 -19.37 10.46 -2.48
N TYR A 200 -19.42 9.17 -2.11
CA TYR A 200 -19.29 8.75 -0.70
C TYR A 200 -17.83 8.67 -0.23
N TYR A 201 -16.95 8.08 -1.05
CA TYR A 201 -15.50 8.05 -0.78
C TYR A 201 -14.81 9.37 -1.12
N GLY A 202 -15.43 10.22 -1.95
CA GLY A 202 -14.95 11.57 -2.24
C GLY A 202 -13.82 11.59 -3.27
N PHE A 203 -14.04 11.00 -4.45
CA PHE A 203 -13.11 11.06 -5.58
C PHE A 203 -13.83 11.43 -6.89
N ASP A 204 -13.06 11.76 -7.92
CA ASP A 204 -13.51 12.62 -9.02
C ASP A 204 -14.00 11.86 -10.26
N GLY A 205 -14.26 10.55 -10.17
CA GLY A 205 -14.92 9.80 -11.23
C GLY A 205 -14.16 8.58 -11.71
N TRP A 206 -14.27 8.26 -13.01
CA TRP A 206 -14.00 6.91 -13.50
C TRP A 206 -13.33 6.86 -14.87
N PHE A 207 -12.28 6.05 -14.95
CA PHE A 207 -11.68 5.58 -16.18
C PHE A 207 -12.35 4.26 -16.61
N ILE A 208 -12.96 4.24 -17.80
CA ILE A 208 -13.67 3.09 -18.34
C ILE A 208 -12.80 2.43 -19.43
N ASN A 209 -12.27 1.25 -19.12
CA ASN A 209 -11.50 0.44 -20.06
C ASN A 209 -12.28 -0.82 -20.46
N GLN A 210 -12.83 -0.82 -21.68
CA GLN A 210 -13.55 -1.97 -22.23
C GLN A 210 -12.61 -2.74 -23.18
N GLU A 211 -12.03 -3.86 -22.73
CA GLU A 211 -11.10 -4.67 -23.54
C GLU A 211 -11.64 -6.08 -23.86
N THR A 212 -12.84 -6.40 -23.37
CA THR A 212 -13.45 -7.71 -23.55
C THR A 212 -14.00 -7.89 -24.96
N GLN A 213 -13.43 -8.85 -25.70
CA GLN A 213 -13.87 -9.26 -27.02
C GLN A 213 -15.26 -9.93 -26.99
N GLY A 214 -15.96 -9.90 -28.13
CA GLY A 214 -17.27 -10.55 -28.30
C GLY A 214 -18.50 -9.66 -28.12
N ALA A 215 -18.32 -8.35 -27.89
CA ALA A 215 -19.41 -7.38 -27.93
C ALA A 215 -19.93 -7.18 -29.37
N THR A 216 -21.21 -6.82 -29.47
CA THR A 216 -21.92 -6.57 -30.73
C THR A 216 -22.15 -5.07 -30.95
N GLN A 217 -22.64 -4.68 -32.13
CA GLN A 217 -23.07 -3.30 -32.40
C GLN A 217 -24.20 -2.83 -31.45
N GLU A 218 -25.06 -3.74 -30.99
CA GLU A 218 -26.10 -3.42 -30.00
C GLU A 218 -25.48 -3.17 -28.61
N ASP A 219 -24.50 -3.98 -28.21
CA ASP A 219 -23.73 -3.76 -26.97
C ASP A 219 -22.98 -2.41 -27.02
N ALA A 220 -22.36 -2.06 -28.16
CA ALA A 220 -21.67 -0.78 -28.38
C ALA A 220 -22.63 0.42 -28.26
N ALA A 221 -23.82 0.34 -28.87
CA ALA A 221 -24.85 1.35 -28.74
C ALA A 221 -25.35 1.48 -27.29
N LYS A 222 -25.42 0.37 -26.54
CA LYS A 222 -25.80 0.37 -25.12
C LYS A 222 -24.72 0.96 -24.22
N MET A 223 -23.43 0.73 -24.51
CA MET A 223 -22.32 1.40 -23.84
C MET A 223 -22.37 2.93 -24.04
N GLN A 224 -22.67 3.41 -25.25
CA GLN A 224 -22.86 4.84 -25.50
C GLN A 224 -24.04 5.42 -24.69
N GLN A 225 -25.13 4.66 -24.52
CA GLN A 225 -26.25 5.07 -23.66
C GLN A 225 -25.87 5.11 -22.18
N PHE A 226 -25.11 4.12 -21.69
CA PHE A 226 -24.57 4.09 -20.33
C PHE A 226 -23.67 5.30 -20.04
N LEU A 227 -22.74 5.61 -20.94
CA LEU A 227 -21.84 6.76 -20.81
C LEU A 227 -22.61 8.09 -20.85
N LYS A 228 -23.57 8.26 -21.77
CA LYS A 228 -24.48 9.43 -21.78
C LYS A 228 -25.31 9.55 -20.49
N TYR A 229 -25.75 8.43 -19.93
CA TYR A 229 -26.46 8.41 -18.65
C TYR A 229 -25.53 8.86 -17.50
N MET A 230 -24.28 8.39 -17.45
CA MET A 230 -23.29 8.92 -16.50
C MET A 230 -23.07 10.43 -16.68
N GLN A 231 -22.93 10.92 -17.92
CA GLN A 231 -22.80 12.36 -18.20
C GLN A 231 -24.01 13.18 -17.71
N GLN A 232 -25.22 12.63 -17.78
CA GLN A 232 -26.43 13.27 -17.28
C GLN A 232 -26.54 13.28 -15.75
N MET A 233 -26.07 12.21 -15.08
CA MET A 233 -26.31 11.97 -13.66
C MET A 233 -25.14 12.35 -12.74
N LYS A 234 -23.92 12.48 -13.28
CA LYS A 234 -22.72 12.81 -12.49
C LYS A 234 -22.74 14.26 -11.99
N GLY A 235 -22.07 14.50 -10.87
CA GLY A 235 -21.79 15.85 -10.39
C GLY A 235 -20.85 16.61 -11.34
N SER A 236 -20.90 17.95 -11.35
CA SER A 236 -20.14 18.78 -12.29
C SER A 236 -18.61 18.66 -12.18
N LYS A 237 -18.10 18.18 -11.03
CA LYS A 237 -16.68 17.91 -10.78
C LYS A 237 -16.21 16.54 -11.26
N MET A 238 -17.14 15.60 -11.46
CA MET A 238 -16.81 14.21 -11.77
C MET A 238 -16.48 14.06 -13.26
N GLU A 239 -15.42 13.36 -13.61
CA GLU A 239 -15.02 13.05 -14.98
C GLU A 239 -15.25 11.57 -15.33
N VAL A 240 -15.60 11.31 -16.59
CA VAL A 240 -15.63 9.97 -17.20
C VAL A 240 -14.65 9.95 -18.35
N VAL A 241 -13.61 9.12 -18.22
CA VAL A 241 -12.57 8.94 -19.24
C VAL A 241 -12.79 7.61 -19.95
N TRP A 242 -12.69 7.60 -21.27
CA TRP A 242 -12.89 6.40 -22.11
C TRP A 242 -11.59 5.98 -22.78
N TYR A 243 -11.29 4.67 -22.81
CA TYR A 243 -10.12 4.12 -23.51
C TYR A 243 -10.45 3.75 -24.97
N ASP A 244 -9.54 4.06 -25.91
CA ASP A 244 -9.68 3.78 -27.34
C ASP A 244 -9.51 2.28 -27.68
N SER A 245 -10.53 1.49 -27.40
CA SER A 245 -10.57 0.04 -27.65
C SER A 245 -11.79 -0.39 -28.45
N MET A 246 -13.00 -0.29 -27.89
CA MET A 246 -14.24 -0.70 -28.58
C MET A 246 -14.66 0.33 -29.65
N ILE A 247 -14.99 -0.17 -30.84
CA ILE A 247 -15.50 0.63 -31.96
C ILE A 247 -17.01 0.48 -32.15
N ASP A 248 -17.59 1.27 -33.05
CA ASP A 248 -19.00 1.26 -33.50
C ASP A 248 -19.63 -0.13 -33.71
N GLU A 249 -18.86 -1.10 -34.21
CA GLU A 249 -19.28 -2.49 -34.46
C GLU A 249 -19.31 -3.38 -33.19
N GLY A 250 -18.90 -2.88 -32.02
CA GLY A 250 -18.68 -3.66 -30.79
C GLY A 250 -17.37 -4.44 -30.73
N LYS A 251 -16.55 -4.39 -31.78
CA LYS A 251 -15.25 -5.07 -31.79
C LYS A 251 -14.24 -4.28 -30.99
N ILE A 252 -13.32 -4.98 -30.32
CA ILE A 252 -12.06 -4.40 -29.84
C ILE A 252 -11.18 -4.15 -31.07
N LYS A 253 -10.92 -2.88 -31.36
CA LYS A 253 -10.01 -2.44 -32.42
C LYS A 253 -9.51 -1.03 -32.12
N TRP A 254 -8.47 -0.95 -31.30
CA TRP A 254 -7.75 0.28 -31.01
C TRP A 254 -7.39 1.06 -32.27
N GLN A 255 -7.58 2.38 -32.25
CA GLN A 255 -7.34 3.26 -33.40
C GLN A 255 -6.01 4.01 -33.32
N GLY A 256 -5.53 4.28 -32.11
CA GLY A 256 -4.44 5.23 -31.85
C GLY A 256 -4.82 6.68 -32.20
N ALA A 257 -6.11 6.98 -32.33
CA ALA A 257 -6.61 8.23 -32.91
C ALA A 257 -8.11 8.41 -32.66
N LEU A 258 -8.61 9.65 -32.68
CA LEU A 258 -10.04 9.89 -32.75
C LEU A 258 -10.52 9.77 -34.21
N THR A 259 -11.26 8.72 -34.52
CA THR A 259 -11.73 8.40 -35.87
C THR A 259 -13.25 8.29 -35.92
N ASP A 260 -13.82 8.13 -37.12
CA ASP A 260 -15.25 7.88 -37.27
C ASP A 260 -15.70 6.53 -36.67
N LYS A 261 -14.76 5.67 -36.25
CA LYS A 261 -15.03 4.36 -35.63
C LYS A 261 -15.16 4.38 -34.10
N ASN A 262 -14.61 5.38 -33.41
CA ASN A 262 -14.66 5.50 -31.94
C ASN A 262 -15.25 6.84 -31.44
N LYS A 263 -15.41 7.85 -32.29
CA LYS A 263 -15.87 9.20 -31.88
C LYS A 263 -17.16 9.22 -31.08
N MET A 264 -18.07 8.28 -31.31
CA MET A 264 -19.37 8.18 -30.61
C MET A 264 -19.24 7.85 -29.12
N PHE A 265 -18.09 7.37 -28.65
CA PHE A 265 -17.78 7.21 -27.22
C PHE A 265 -17.23 8.50 -26.59
N PHE A 266 -16.82 9.48 -27.40
CA PHE A 266 -16.33 10.79 -26.96
C PHE A 266 -17.43 11.87 -27.06
N GLN A 267 -18.06 11.98 -28.23
CA GLN A 267 -19.07 12.98 -28.57
C GLN A 267 -20.02 12.44 -29.65
N ASP A 268 -21.34 12.52 -29.41
CA ASP A 268 -22.37 12.14 -30.38
C ASP A 268 -23.34 13.31 -30.65
N GLY A 269 -23.11 14.01 -31.76
CA GLY A 269 -23.78 15.26 -32.08
C GLY A 269 -23.58 16.29 -30.96
N ALA A 270 -24.69 16.85 -30.45
CA ALA A 270 -24.66 17.76 -29.30
C ALA A 270 -24.47 17.06 -27.94
N SER A 271 -24.53 15.72 -27.88
CA SER A 271 -24.42 14.96 -26.62
C SER A 271 -22.96 14.65 -26.30
N ARG A 272 -22.46 15.13 -25.16
CA ARG A 272 -21.20 14.65 -24.59
C ARG A 272 -21.36 13.19 -24.17
N VAL A 273 -20.37 12.36 -24.43
CA VAL A 273 -20.40 10.92 -24.08
C VAL A 273 -19.30 10.59 -23.07
N SER A 274 -18.07 11.08 -23.30
CA SER A 274 -17.01 11.10 -22.29
C SER A 274 -16.48 12.51 -22.05
N ASP A 275 -15.93 12.74 -20.87
CA ASP A 275 -15.21 13.97 -20.56
C ASP A 275 -13.87 14.00 -21.28
N GLN A 276 -13.17 12.87 -21.35
CA GLN A 276 -11.86 12.73 -21.97
C GLN A 276 -11.75 11.37 -22.69
N MET A 277 -10.77 11.21 -23.58
CA MET A 277 -10.46 9.92 -24.22
C MET A 277 -8.95 9.65 -24.19
N PHE A 278 -8.57 8.48 -23.69
CA PHE A 278 -7.20 7.97 -23.73
C PHE A 278 -7.03 7.15 -25.02
N LEU A 279 -6.11 7.56 -25.88
CA LEU A 279 -5.81 6.92 -27.15
C LEU A 279 -4.78 5.82 -26.96
N ASP A 280 -4.98 4.69 -27.64
CA ASP A 280 -4.05 3.55 -27.63
C ASP A 280 -2.65 3.93 -28.16
N PHE A 281 -1.64 3.22 -27.68
CA PHE A 281 -0.21 3.48 -27.87
C PHE A 281 0.26 3.50 -29.33
N ARG A 282 -0.55 2.94 -30.24
CA ARG A 282 -0.19 2.76 -31.66
C ARG A 282 0.06 4.03 -32.45
N TRP A 283 -0.42 5.19 -32.00
CA TRP A 283 -0.28 6.50 -32.67
C TRP A 283 1.16 6.83 -33.08
N GLN A 284 2.13 6.22 -32.40
CA GLN A 284 3.57 6.39 -32.60
C GLN A 284 4.11 5.74 -33.89
N TYR A 285 3.42 4.72 -34.43
CA TYR A 285 4.01 3.80 -35.41
C TYR A 285 3.50 4.00 -36.85
N LYS A 286 4.43 3.91 -37.80
CA LYS A 286 4.18 3.91 -39.24
C LYS A 286 5.20 3.00 -39.94
N ASP A 287 4.73 2.10 -40.79
CA ASP A 287 5.61 1.28 -41.64
C ASP A 287 6.02 2.08 -42.89
N GLU A 288 7.12 2.81 -42.78
CA GLU A 288 7.66 3.60 -43.89
C GLU A 288 8.24 2.75 -45.03
N VAL A 289 8.52 1.46 -44.78
CA VAL A 289 9.20 0.58 -45.75
C VAL A 289 8.21 -0.10 -46.68
N ASN A 290 7.11 -0.66 -46.12
CA ASN A 290 6.14 -1.45 -46.89
C ASN A 290 4.72 -0.89 -46.83
N GLY A 291 4.45 0.15 -46.02
CA GLY A 291 3.12 0.75 -45.89
C GLY A 291 2.06 -0.17 -45.26
N LYS A 292 2.46 -1.22 -44.52
CA LYS A 292 1.54 -2.20 -43.91
C LYS A 292 0.58 -1.57 -42.89
N TYR A 293 1.00 -0.48 -42.24
CA TYR A 293 0.19 0.29 -41.30
C TYR A 293 0.68 1.75 -41.22
N ASP A 294 -0.25 2.66 -40.93
CA ASP A 294 0.01 4.07 -40.64
C ASP A 294 -0.99 4.53 -39.58
N TYR A 295 -0.53 4.67 -38.33
CA TYR A 295 -1.32 5.20 -37.21
C TYR A 295 -1.01 6.68 -36.94
N VAL A 296 0.17 7.15 -37.35
CA VAL A 296 0.60 8.56 -37.27
C VAL A 296 -0.35 9.47 -38.07
N THR A 297 -0.72 9.10 -39.30
CA THR A 297 -1.61 9.93 -40.12
C THR A 297 -3.03 10.04 -39.53
N PRO A 298 -3.72 8.97 -39.09
CA PRO A 298 -4.95 9.08 -38.31
C PRO A 298 -4.81 9.95 -37.06
N TYR A 299 -3.74 9.76 -36.29
CA TYR A 299 -3.49 10.53 -35.07
C TYR A 299 -3.40 12.04 -35.33
N LEU A 300 -2.59 12.46 -36.31
CA LEU A 300 -2.42 13.86 -36.72
C LEU A 300 -3.72 14.51 -37.24
N ASN A 301 -4.71 13.71 -37.69
CA ASN A 301 -6.03 14.20 -38.07
C ASN A 301 -7.01 14.36 -36.89
N SER A 302 -6.71 13.77 -35.72
CA SER A 302 -7.56 13.83 -34.52
C SER A 302 -7.89 15.27 -34.09
N PRO A 303 -6.95 16.24 -34.06
CA PRO A 303 -7.27 17.61 -33.65
C PRO A 303 -8.26 18.32 -34.59
N GLN A 304 -8.32 17.94 -35.87
CA GLN A 304 -9.36 18.42 -36.77
C GLN A 304 -10.71 17.76 -36.45
N LYS A 305 -10.74 16.43 -36.30
CA LYS A 305 -11.97 15.69 -35.93
C LYS A 305 -12.57 16.21 -34.61
N VAL A 306 -11.73 16.53 -33.64
CA VAL A 306 -12.14 17.12 -32.35
C VAL A 306 -12.78 18.50 -32.53
N LYS A 307 -12.23 19.36 -33.41
CA LYS A 307 -12.82 20.66 -33.76
C LYS A 307 -14.16 20.51 -34.50
N GLU A 308 -14.27 19.55 -35.41
CA GLU A 308 -15.53 19.19 -36.09
C GLU A 308 -16.63 18.76 -35.10
N LEU A 309 -16.23 18.17 -33.96
CA LEU A 309 -17.11 17.76 -32.87
C LEU A 309 -17.35 18.85 -31.80
N GLY A 310 -16.79 20.05 -31.96
CA GLY A 310 -16.95 21.16 -31.00
C GLY A 310 -16.25 20.93 -29.66
N ARG A 311 -15.19 20.12 -29.63
CA ARG A 311 -14.45 19.72 -28.41
C ARG A 311 -13.02 20.28 -28.42
N ASN A 312 -12.30 20.12 -27.31
CA ASN A 312 -10.91 20.58 -27.15
C ASN A 312 -9.93 19.44 -27.50
N PRO A 313 -8.93 19.63 -28.41
CA PRO A 313 -7.91 18.61 -28.70
C PRO A 313 -7.17 18.08 -27.46
N TYR A 314 -7.08 18.89 -26.40
CA TYR A 314 -6.46 18.52 -25.13
C TYR A 314 -7.38 17.69 -24.19
N ASP A 315 -8.59 17.34 -24.63
CA ASP A 315 -9.42 16.27 -24.02
C ASP A 315 -9.05 14.87 -24.55
N LEU A 316 -8.18 14.78 -25.57
CA LEU A 316 -7.57 13.52 -26.03
C LEU A 316 -6.18 13.36 -25.41
N PHE A 317 -5.88 12.16 -24.92
CA PHE A 317 -4.61 11.83 -24.27
C PHE A 317 -3.91 10.73 -25.07
N ALA A 318 -2.84 11.07 -25.79
CA ALA A 318 -2.05 10.14 -26.57
C ALA A 318 -1.26 9.22 -25.62
N GLY A 319 -1.64 7.94 -25.53
CA GLY A 319 -1.05 7.00 -24.58
C GLY A 319 0.37 6.62 -24.93
N ILE A 320 1.26 6.59 -23.94
CA ILE A 320 2.52 5.84 -23.99
C ILE A 320 2.47 4.71 -22.95
N ASP A 321 2.97 3.54 -23.34
CA ASP A 321 3.18 2.42 -22.43
C ASP A 321 4.61 2.50 -21.90
N VAL A 322 4.75 2.68 -20.57
CA VAL A 322 6.04 2.74 -19.90
C VAL A 322 6.25 1.57 -18.93
N GLU A 323 5.36 0.56 -18.93
CA GLU A 323 5.30 -0.51 -17.91
C GLU A 323 6.58 -1.35 -17.84
N ALA A 324 7.18 -1.67 -18.99
CA ALA A 324 8.36 -2.52 -19.08
C ALA A 324 9.68 -1.74 -18.95
N GLU A 325 9.81 -0.65 -19.72
CA GLU A 325 11.11 0.00 -19.99
C GLU A 325 11.16 1.47 -19.52
N GLY A 326 10.06 2.06 -19.06
CA GLY A 326 10.10 3.41 -18.47
C GLY A 326 10.66 4.48 -19.40
N TYR A 327 11.69 5.18 -18.92
CA TYR A 327 12.45 6.17 -19.70
C TYR A 327 13.53 5.56 -20.62
N GLU A 328 13.74 4.25 -20.60
CA GLU A 328 14.79 3.57 -21.39
C GLU A 328 14.34 3.27 -22.83
N ASN A 329 13.03 3.36 -23.10
CA ASN A 329 12.41 3.19 -24.42
C ASN A 329 12.33 4.51 -25.23
N GLU A 330 12.10 4.38 -26.53
CA GLU A 330 11.87 5.47 -27.48
C GLU A 330 10.38 5.76 -27.67
N TYR A 331 10.03 7.05 -27.76
CA TYR A 331 8.65 7.50 -27.96
C TYR A 331 8.57 8.55 -29.08
N ASN A 332 7.46 8.61 -29.82
CA ASN A 332 7.32 9.51 -30.96
C ASN A 332 6.99 10.97 -30.57
N TRP A 333 7.86 11.55 -29.75
CA TRP A 333 7.72 12.92 -29.26
C TRP A 333 7.59 13.98 -30.35
N PRO A 334 8.27 13.90 -31.52
CA PRO A 334 8.09 14.90 -32.59
C PRO A 334 6.67 14.97 -33.15
N VAL A 335 5.88 13.90 -33.02
CA VAL A 335 4.48 13.82 -33.47
C VAL A 335 3.50 14.35 -32.42
N LEU A 336 3.76 14.13 -31.12
CA LEU A 336 2.93 14.66 -30.03
C LEU A 336 3.28 16.12 -29.67
N PHE A 337 4.57 16.42 -29.57
CA PHE A 337 5.13 17.72 -29.18
C PHE A 337 6.09 18.25 -30.27
N PRO A 338 5.57 18.62 -31.45
CA PRO A 338 6.38 19.17 -32.53
C PRO A 338 7.09 20.47 -32.15
N GLU A 339 8.35 20.62 -32.57
CA GLU A 339 9.16 21.80 -32.28
C GLU A 339 8.56 23.08 -32.90
N GLY A 340 8.58 24.18 -32.13
CA GLY A 340 8.04 25.48 -32.55
C GLY A 340 6.53 25.53 -32.79
N LYS A 341 5.78 24.51 -32.33
CA LYS A 341 4.33 24.37 -32.54
C LYS A 341 3.62 23.98 -31.24
N GLU A 342 2.30 24.17 -31.27
CA GLU A 342 1.38 23.62 -30.28
C GLU A 342 1.46 22.09 -30.22
N ALA A 343 1.18 21.52 -29.05
CA ALA A 343 1.06 20.07 -28.89
C ALA A 343 -0.14 19.53 -29.69
N THR A 344 0.00 18.33 -30.25
CA THR A 344 -1.05 17.73 -31.08
C THR A 344 -2.27 17.35 -30.23
N THR A 345 -2.04 16.73 -29.07
CA THR A 345 -3.05 16.42 -28.05
C THR A 345 -2.42 16.52 -26.64
N SER A 346 -3.12 16.08 -25.59
CA SER A 346 -2.55 15.81 -24.27
C SER A 346 -1.79 14.47 -24.25
N LEU A 347 -1.06 14.19 -23.16
CA LEU A 347 -0.25 12.97 -22.97
C LEU A 347 -0.91 12.00 -21.97
N GLY A 348 -1.11 10.75 -22.36
CA GLY A 348 -1.48 9.67 -21.44
C GLY A 348 -0.25 8.84 -21.09
N ILE A 349 -0.01 8.55 -19.81
CA ILE A 349 1.08 7.67 -19.38
C ILE A 349 0.47 6.45 -18.70
N TYR A 350 0.65 5.28 -19.32
CA TYR A 350 0.27 3.99 -18.75
C TYR A 350 1.45 3.41 -17.96
N ARG A 351 1.24 3.22 -16.65
CA ARG A 351 2.14 2.58 -15.67
C ARG A 351 3.44 3.31 -15.31
N PRO A 352 3.42 4.63 -14.98
CA PRO A 352 4.61 5.30 -14.44
C PRO A 352 5.04 4.75 -13.07
N ASP A 353 4.23 3.90 -12.41
CA ASP A 353 4.66 3.05 -11.29
C ASP A 353 5.81 2.08 -11.64
N TRP A 354 6.17 1.94 -12.92
CA TRP A 354 7.45 1.35 -13.37
C TRP A 354 8.65 1.83 -12.55
N ALA A 355 8.75 3.12 -12.21
CA ALA A 355 9.89 3.65 -11.46
C ALA A 355 10.04 2.97 -10.08
N TYR A 356 8.91 2.58 -9.47
CA TYR A 356 8.87 1.85 -8.21
C TYR A 356 9.01 0.33 -8.41
N ASN A 357 8.29 -0.24 -9.38
CA ASN A 357 8.30 -1.69 -9.62
C ASN A 357 9.66 -2.20 -10.11
N SER A 358 10.38 -1.41 -10.90
CA SER A 358 11.72 -1.74 -11.39
C SER A 358 12.83 -1.49 -10.36
N SER A 359 12.52 -0.93 -9.18
CA SER A 359 13.51 -0.51 -8.20
C SER A 359 13.57 -1.38 -6.95
N LYS A 360 14.76 -1.63 -6.44
CA LYS A 360 14.99 -2.47 -5.25
C LYS A 360 14.90 -1.67 -3.95
N THR A 361 15.29 -0.40 -3.95
CA THR A 361 15.25 0.49 -2.76
C THR A 361 14.40 1.73 -3.01
N GLN A 362 14.10 2.49 -1.95
CA GLN A 362 13.34 3.74 -2.04
C GLN A 362 14.15 4.83 -2.76
N GLU A 363 15.47 4.85 -2.55
CA GLU A 363 16.40 5.79 -3.16
C GLU A 363 16.48 5.57 -4.67
N GLU A 364 16.59 4.31 -5.12
CA GLU A 364 16.56 3.96 -6.55
C GLU A 364 15.23 4.35 -7.20
N TYR A 365 14.11 4.16 -6.49
CA TYR A 365 12.79 4.61 -6.94
C TYR A 365 12.72 6.13 -7.09
N MET A 366 13.18 6.90 -6.10
CA MET A 366 13.16 8.37 -6.16
C MET A 366 14.09 8.91 -7.24
N GLU A 367 15.27 8.32 -7.40
CA GLU A 367 16.21 8.57 -8.51
C GLU A 367 15.54 8.37 -9.88
N LYS A 368 14.83 7.25 -10.06
CA LYS A 368 14.08 6.98 -11.30
C LYS A 368 12.91 7.93 -11.50
N GLU A 369 12.19 8.34 -10.45
CA GLU A 369 11.17 9.39 -10.60
C GLU A 369 11.79 10.72 -11.05
N GLU A 370 12.92 11.15 -10.47
CA GLU A 370 13.58 12.38 -10.91
C GLU A 370 13.97 12.31 -12.39
N ILE A 371 14.57 11.22 -12.86
CA ILE A 371 14.91 11.04 -14.29
C ILE A 371 13.64 10.95 -15.16
N PHE A 372 12.60 10.27 -14.71
CA PHE A 372 11.34 10.13 -15.46
C PHE A 372 10.64 11.49 -15.63
N TRP A 373 10.39 12.21 -14.53
CA TRP A 373 9.60 13.43 -14.55
C TRP A 373 10.39 14.67 -14.96
N VAL A 374 11.70 14.71 -14.70
CA VAL A 374 12.54 15.89 -14.93
C VAL A 374 13.57 15.68 -16.06
N GLY A 375 13.96 14.44 -16.34
CA GLY A 375 14.94 14.10 -17.38
C GLY A 375 16.34 13.83 -16.80
N ALA A 376 17.24 13.31 -17.63
CA ALA A 376 18.55 12.78 -17.20
C ALA A 376 19.43 13.78 -16.42
N ASN A 377 19.29 15.08 -16.68
CA ASN A 377 20.03 16.14 -15.98
C ASN A 377 19.47 16.48 -14.59
N LYS A 378 18.29 15.95 -14.22
CA LYS A 378 17.55 16.23 -12.97
C LYS A 378 17.41 17.71 -12.63
N ASN A 379 17.32 18.57 -13.65
CA ASN A 379 17.11 20.00 -13.48
C ASN A 379 16.01 20.45 -14.46
N PRO A 380 14.82 20.88 -13.96
CA PRO A 380 13.69 21.19 -14.81
C PRO A 380 13.89 22.46 -15.68
N LEU A 381 14.92 23.27 -15.43
CA LEU A 381 15.31 24.36 -16.34
C LEU A 381 16.05 23.86 -17.60
N HIS A 382 16.71 22.69 -17.52
CA HIS A 382 17.76 22.28 -18.44
C HIS A 382 17.59 20.81 -18.87
N THR A 383 16.45 20.54 -19.49
CA THR A 383 16.05 19.24 -20.02
C THR A 383 16.43 19.06 -21.49
N GLY A 384 16.64 17.83 -21.93
CA GLY A 384 16.80 17.48 -23.35
C GLY A 384 16.78 15.96 -23.54
N PRO A 385 16.81 15.46 -24.79
CA PRO A 385 16.87 14.04 -25.08
C PRO A 385 18.07 13.36 -24.40
N SER A 386 17.84 12.18 -23.82
CA SER A 386 18.87 11.40 -23.10
C SER A 386 19.97 10.90 -24.04
N GLU A 387 19.66 10.69 -25.32
CA GLU A 387 20.63 10.44 -26.37
C GLU A 387 20.73 11.64 -27.33
N ALA A 388 21.93 12.21 -27.42
CA ALA A 388 22.18 13.41 -28.22
C ALA A 388 21.94 13.17 -29.72
N GLY A 389 21.00 13.91 -30.29
CA GLY A 389 20.61 13.79 -31.71
C GLY A 389 19.49 12.78 -31.98
N ASN A 390 19.05 12.02 -30.97
CA ASN A 390 17.89 11.14 -31.08
C ASN A 390 16.65 11.82 -30.47
N PRO A 391 15.72 12.36 -31.30
CA PRO A 391 14.54 13.07 -30.80
C PRO A 391 13.44 12.15 -30.22
N TYR A 392 13.61 10.83 -30.32
CA TYR A 392 12.71 9.81 -29.75
C TYR A 392 13.12 9.39 -28.33
N SER A 393 14.39 9.58 -27.97
CA SER A 393 14.90 9.27 -26.63
C SER A 393 14.23 10.11 -25.53
N TRP A 394 14.16 9.57 -24.31
CA TRP A 394 13.47 10.23 -23.19
C TRP A 394 14.11 11.56 -22.79
N ARG A 395 13.28 12.56 -22.48
CA ARG A 395 13.73 13.93 -22.18
C ARG A 395 13.21 14.55 -20.89
N GLY A 396 12.43 13.77 -20.12
CA GLY A 396 11.73 14.26 -18.93
C GLY A 396 10.42 14.95 -19.27
N ILE A 397 9.37 14.68 -18.49
CA ILE A 397 8.05 15.33 -18.65
C ILE A 397 8.14 16.86 -18.55
N ALA A 398 9.03 17.38 -17.70
CA ALA A 398 9.33 18.79 -17.54
C ALA A 398 9.82 19.50 -18.82
N HIS A 399 10.28 18.76 -19.84
CA HIS A 399 10.63 19.30 -21.15
C HIS A 399 9.42 19.80 -21.93
N ASP A 400 8.27 19.11 -21.80
CA ASP A 400 7.10 19.32 -22.65
C ASP A 400 5.88 19.87 -21.93
N ILE A 401 5.75 19.65 -20.61
CA ILE A 401 4.56 20.04 -19.85
C ILE A 401 4.96 20.99 -18.72
N THR A 402 4.33 22.16 -18.68
CA THR A 402 4.61 23.19 -17.68
C THR A 402 4.09 22.78 -16.30
N ASP A 403 4.97 22.85 -15.30
CA ASP A 403 4.71 22.55 -13.90
C ASP A 403 3.68 23.50 -13.26
N LYS A 404 2.75 22.91 -12.50
CA LYS A 404 1.64 23.58 -11.80
C LYS A 404 1.88 23.57 -10.29
N SER A 405 1.39 24.58 -9.58
CA SER A 405 1.46 24.64 -8.11
C SER A 405 0.08 24.88 -7.48
N VAL A 406 -0.07 24.38 -6.25
CA VAL A 406 -1.17 24.67 -5.31
C VAL A 406 -0.77 25.67 -4.22
N VAL A 407 0.49 26.14 -4.22
CA VAL A 407 1.02 27.03 -3.18
C VAL A 407 0.60 28.47 -3.45
N ASP A 408 -0.62 28.79 -3.06
CA ASP A 408 -1.27 30.09 -3.19
C ASP A 408 -1.68 30.67 -1.82
N GLY A 409 -2.27 31.86 -1.83
CA GLY A 409 -2.86 32.45 -0.62
C GLY A 409 -1.84 32.95 0.40
N SER A 410 -2.27 33.09 1.65
CA SER A 410 -1.53 33.77 2.73
C SER A 410 -0.75 32.83 3.65
N GLU A 411 -0.87 31.51 3.49
CA GLU A 411 -0.15 30.51 4.30
C GLU A 411 0.31 29.32 3.46
N PHE A 412 1.50 28.82 3.77
CA PHE A 412 2.07 27.58 3.25
C PHE A 412 2.99 26.98 4.30
N ILE A 413 2.86 25.67 4.58
CA ILE A 413 3.74 24.93 5.48
C ILE A 413 4.06 23.58 4.83
N THR A 414 5.34 23.19 4.88
CA THR A 414 5.81 21.87 4.45
C THR A 414 6.91 21.41 5.41
N ASN A 415 6.82 20.16 5.89
CA ASN A 415 7.87 19.50 6.66
C ASN A 415 8.69 18.55 5.79
N PHE A 416 8.45 18.55 4.47
CA PHE A 416 9.02 17.61 3.50
C PHE A 416 8.68 16.15 3.82
N ASN A 417 7.52 15.89 4.44
CA ASN A 417 7.01 14.55 4.68
C ASN A 417 6.56 13.93 3.35
N THR A 418 7.21 12.84 2.96
CA THR A 418 6.98 12.15 1.67
C THR A 418 5.79 11.19 1.71
N GLY A 419 5.20 10.96 2.90
CA GLY A 419 4.12 10.00 3.12
C GLY A 419 4.61 8.63 3.61
N ASN A 420 5.91 8.48 3.91
CA ASN A 420 6.50 7.29 4.53
C ASN A 420 7.73 7.66 5.38
N GLY A 421 8.22 6.71 6.17
CA GLY A 421 9.50 6.82 6.88
C GLY A 421 9.86 5.57 7.67
N HIS A 422 11.14 5.44 8.04
CA HIS A 422 11.61 4.45 9.04
C HIS A 422 11.26 4.86 10.48
N LEU A 423 10.99 6.14 10.68
CA LEU A 423 10.61 6.75 11.95
C LEU A 423 9.47 7.73 11.74
N TYR A 424 8.84 8.17 12.84
CA TYR A 424 7.98 9.34 12.86
C TYR A 424 8.42 10.29 13.97
N ALA A 425 8.78 11.51 13.57
CA ALA A 425 9.14 12.60 14.47
C ALA A 425 7.94 13.52 14.76
N VAL A 426 7.91 14.07 15.96
CA VAL A 426 7.04 15.18 16.38
C VAL A 426 7.93 16.21 17.05
N ASP A 427 7.98 17.44 16.52
CA ASP A 427 8.89 18.51 16.95
C ASP A 427 10.35 18.03 17.10
N GLY A 428 10.85 17.29 16.11
CA GLY A 428 12.20 16.74 16.07
C GLY A 428 12.44 15.52 16.95
N LYS A 429 11.48 15.14 17.80
CA LYS A 429 11.55 13.98 18.68
C LYS A 429 10.99 12.75 17.99
N VAL A 430 11.78 11.68 17.91
CA VAL A 430 11.30 10.38 17.42
C VAL A 430 10.26 9.80 18.40
N MET A 431 9.02 9.70 17.94
CA MET A 431 7.87 9.16 18.70
C MET A 431 7.49 7.74 18.26
N ARG A 432 7.92 7.34 17.05
CA ARG A 432 7.83 5.99 16.50
C ARG A 432 9.15 5.68 15.80
N ASP A 433 9.75 4.53 16.09
CA ASP A 433 11.01 4.03 15.52
C ASP A 433 10.73 2.70 14.81
N LYS A 434 9.87 2.78 13.79
CA LYS A 434 9.34 1.68 12.98
C LYS A 434 8.85 2.23 11.65
N ASP A 435 9.16 1.50 10.58
CA ASP A 435 8.60 1.65 9.23
C ASP A 435 7.12 1.99 9.22
N TRP A 436 6.73 2.91 8.35
CA TRP A 436 5.34 3.23 8.06
C TRP A 436 5.21 3.89 6.68
N SER A 437 4.01 3.80 6.12
CA SER A 437 3.54 4.56 4.96
C SER A 437 2.09 4.98 5.17
N ASN A 438 1.78 6.25 4.95
CA ASN A 438 0.41 6.78 4.84
C ASN A 438 0.45 8.05 4.00
N ARG A 439 -0.01 7.95 2.74
CA ARG A 439 0.05 9.04 1.76
C ARG A 439 -0.90 10.21 2.07
N SER A 440 -1.95 10.03 2.90
CA SER A 440 -2.73 11.16 3.44
C SER A 440 -1.85 12.19 4.16
N LEU A 441 -0.71 11.76 4.70
CA LEU A 441 0.23 12.59 5.46
C LEU A 441 1.35 13.18 4.60
N GLN A 442 1.40 12.89 3.29
CA GLN A 442 2.37 13.48 2.37
C GLN A 442 2.15 15.00 2.29
N ASP A 443 3.21 15.78 2.41
CA ASP A 443 3.18 17.23 2.25
C ASP A 443 3.16 17.63 0.77
N ILE A 444 2.91 18.91 0.50
CA ILE A 444 3.27 19.48 -0.81
C ILE A 444 4.80 19.52 -0.89
N LEU A 445 5.37 18.71 -1.78
CA LEU A 445 6.81 18.55 -2.00
C LEU A 445 7.33 19.57 -3.05
N PRO A 446 8.65 19.79 -3.14
CA PRO A 446 9.22 20.83 -4.02
C PRO A 446 8.76 20.73 -5.48
N THR A 447 8.29 21.85 -6.02
CA THR A 447 7.93 21.98 -7.44
C THR A 447 9.12 21.67 -8.34
N TRP A 448 10.32 22.03 -7.91
CA TRP A 448 11.55 21.87 -8.68
C TRP A 448 12.51 20.91 -7.98
N ARG A 449 12.78 19.77 -8.63
CA ARG A 449 13.72 18.74 -8.19
C ARG A 449 14.72 18.44 -9.31
N TRP A 450 15.90 19.08 -9.32
CA TRP A 450 16.34 20.16 -8.44
C TRP A 450 16.95 21.30 -9.27
N ILE A 451 16.54 22.53 -8.96
CA ILE A 451 17.23 23.71 -9.48
C ILE A 451 18.25 24.15 -8.44
N VAL A 452 19.51 23.83 -8.71
CA VAL A 452 20.64 24.12 -7.84
C VAL A 452 21.64 25.00 -8.58
N GLU A 453 21.94 26.16 -8.02
CA GLU A 453 22.82 27.17 -8.61
C GLU A 453 23.98 27.47 -7.66
N THR A 454 25.17 27.69 -8.22
CA THR A 454 26.40 28.09 -7.50
C THR A 454 27.25 28.96 -8.41
N ASN A 455 28.42 29.41 -7.95
CA ASN A 455 29.36 30.15 -8.78
C ASN A 455 29.91 29.28 -9.93
N GLU A 456 30.30 29.93 -11.02
CA GLU A 456 30.81 29.24 -12.22
C GLU A 456 32.08 28.41 -11.90
N GLY A 457 32.07 27.14 -12.33
CA GLY A 457 33.18 26.20 -12.12
C GLY A 457 33.18 25.48 -10.76
N GLU A 458 32.24 25.78 -9.87
CA GLU A 458 32.16 25.21 -8.52
C GLU A 458 31.08 24.12 -8.39
N THR A 459 31.21 23.26 -7.39
CA THR A 459 30.23 22.20 -7.09
C THR A 459 29.29 22.66 -5.96
N PRO A 460 27.95 22.62 -6.14
CA PRO A 460 27.00 22.95 -5.08
C PRO A 460 26.84 21.79 -4.07
N LEU A 461 26.13 22.04 -2.97
CA LEU A 461 25.59 20.99 -2.12
C LEU A 461 24.53 20.18 -2.88
N THR A 462 24.53 18.86 -2.72
CA THR A 462 23.56 17.94 -3.30
C THR A 462 22.30 17.88 -2.43
N PRO A 463 21.11 18.23 -2.93
CA PRO A 463 19.84 18.01 -2.23
C PRO A 463 19.36 16.56 -2.38
N ALA A 464 18.71 16.04 -1.34
CA ALA A 464 17.99 14.76 -1.30
C ALA A 464 16.92 14.79 -0.20
N PHE A 465 16.02 13.81 -0.17
CA PHE A 465 15.25 13.53 1.05
C PHE A 465 16.10 12.69 2.03
N ASP A 466 15.85 12.82 3.33
CA ASP A 466 16.47 12.01 4.39
C ASP A 466 15.39 11.45 5.31
N PHE A 467 15.45 10.12 5.52
CA PHE A 467 14.50 9.33 6.33
C PHE A 467 15.06 8.96 7.71
N GLY A 468 16.34 9.23 7.97
CA GLY A 468 16.95 9.08 9.30
C GLY A 468 16.78 10.31 10.20
N THR A 469 16.37 11.44 9.62
CA THR A 469 16.23 12.73 10.32
C THR A 469 14.96 13.44 9.87
N ALA A 470 14.05 13.76 10.79
CA ALA A 470 12.82 14.51 10.52
C ALA A 470 12.48 15.48 11.66
N TYR A 471 11.71 16.53 11.36
CA TYR A 471 11.16 17.44 12.37
C TYR A 471 9.72 17.04 12.71
N ASN A 472 8.80 17.10 11.75
CA ASN A 472 7.50 16.45 11.83
C ASN A 472 7.33 15.47 10.64
N GLY A 473 6.84 14.26 10.90
CA GLY A 473 6.71 13.23 9.86
C GLY A 473 7.90 12.26 9.79
N GLY A 474 8.09 11.62 8.63
CA GLY A 474 9.07 10.55 8.43
C GLY A 474 10.30 10.93 7.59
N SER A 475 10.38 12.17 7.13
CA SER A 475 11.49 12.65 6.30
C SER A 475 11.78 14.14 6.53
N SER A 476 12.95 14.59 6.05
CA SER A 476 13.31 16.01 5.88
C SER A 476 14.00 16.23 4.53
N LEU A 477 14.21 17.48 4.14
CA LEU A 477 15.11 17.84 3.03
C LEU A 477 16.55 17.91 3.55
N LYS A 478 17.46 17.10 3.01
CA LYS A 478 18.89 17.06 3.34
C LYS A 478 19.71 17.68 2.21
N LEU A 479 20.69 18.52 2.56
CA LEU A 479 21.74 18.99 1.66
C LEU A 479 23.11 18.53 2.16
N GLU A 480 23.93 17.96 1.30
CA GLU A 480 25.27 17.47 1.65
C GLU A 480 26.36 17.78 0.61
N GLY A 481 27.59 18.00 1.08
CA GLY A 481 28.76 18.29 0.26
C GLY A 481 29.75 19.24 0.95
N ASP A 482 30.76 19.70 0.24
CA ASP A 482 31.65 20.75 0.76
C ASP A 482 30.97 22.12 0.68
N LEU A 483 31.15 22.98 1.69
CA LEU A 483 30.63 24.35 1.69
C LEU A 483 31.74 25.37 2.00
N SER A 484 31.79 26.44 1.22
CA SER A 484 32.78 27.52 1.37
C SER A 484 32.27 28.85 0.82
N ALA A 485 33.13 29.87 0.80
CA ALA A 485 32.83 31.15 0.16
C ALA A 485 32.87 31.07 -1.37
N ALA A 486 33.55 30.06 -1.94
CA ALA A 486 33.67 29.86 -3.38
C ALA A 486 32.39 29.24 -3.96
N ASN A 487 31.73 28.32 -3.26
CA ASN A 487 30.60 27.53 -3.75
C ASN A 487 29.27 27.75 -2.97
N PRO A 488 28.77 28.99 -2.87
CA PRO A 488 27.48 29.26 -2.21
C PRO A 488 26.34 28.60 -3.00
N THR A 489 25.58 27.72 -2.35
CA THR A 489 24.54 26.93 -3.01
C THR A 489 23.17 27.59 -2.88
N HIS A 490 22.53 27.92 -4.00
CA HIS A 490 21.14 28.39 -4.07
C HIS A 490 20.25 27.27 -4.60
N LEU A 491 19.31 26.83 -3.76
CA LEU A 491 18.35 25.77 -4.06
C LEU A 491 16.95 26.40 -4.22
N LYS A 492 16.41 26.44 -5.45
CA LYS A 492 15.03 26.89 -5.70
C LYS A 492 14.09 25.70 -5.53
N LEU A 493 13.02 25.89 -4.74
CA LEU A 493 12.16 24.79 -4.26
C LEU A 493 10.73 24.85 -4.78
N TYR A 494 10.03 25.98 -4.57
CA TYR A 494 8.59 26.07 -4.79
C TYR A 494 8.23 27.22 -5.73
N LYS A 495 7.40 26.91 -6.73
CA LYS A 495 6.61 27.89 -7.48
C LYS A 495 5.41 28.29 -6.62
N THR A 496 5.16 29.59 -6.48
CA THR A 496 4.16 30.13 -5.55
C THR A 496 3.31 31.24 -6.17
N ASN A 497 2.21 31.60 -5.52
CA ASN A 497 1.38 32.77 -5.85
C ASN A 497 0.82 33.38 -4.55
N MET A 498 1.72 33.86 -3.69
CA MET A 498 1.38 34.26 -2.32
C MET A 498 1.50 35.78 -2.14
N PRO A 499 0.40 36.53 -1.93
CA PRO A 499 0.46 37.96 -1.66
C PRO A 499 1.16 38.25 -0.33
N VAL A 500 2.04 39.26 -0.32
CA VAL A 500 2.70 39.72 0.91
C VAL A 500 1.81 40.73 1.63
N GLU A 501 1.45 40.39 2.86
CA GLU A 501 0.72 41.26 3.77
C GLU A 501 1.66 42.00 4.75
N ALA A 502 1.10 42.90 5.55
CA ALA A 502 1.86 43.60 6.61
C ALA A 502 2.39 42.64 7.70
N THR A 503 1.76 41.47 7.81
CA THR A 503 1.99 40.45 8.83
C THR A 503 2.75 39.23 8.31
N THR A 504 3.11 39.17 7.03
CA THR A 504 3.70 37.94 6.45
C THR A 504 5.12 37.70 6.98
N GLU A 505 5.32 36.47 7.46
CA GLU A 505 6.56 35.97 8.04
C GLU A 505 6.97 34.67 7.32
N LEU A 506 8.25 34.53 7.03
CA LEU A 506 8.85 33.30 6.52
C LEU A 506 9.63 32.66 7.65
N SER A 507 9.52 31.35 7.82
CA SER A 507 10.32 30.62 8.80
C SER A 507 10.91 29.36 8.19
N VAL A 508 12.16 29.07 8.58
CA VAL A 508 12.85 27.82 8.25
C VAL A 508 13.32 27.15 9.54
N THR A 509 12.99 25.86 9.68
CA THR A 509 13.46 25.02 10.79
C THR A 509 14.51 24.06 10.26
N TYR A 510 15.75 24.20 10.74
CA TYR A 510 16.89 23.42 10.27
C TYR A 510 17.83 22.98 11.39
N GLN A 511 18.65 21.98 11.09
CA GLN A 511 19.85 21.64 11.87
C GLN A 511 21.01 21.37 10.89
N ALA A 512 22.25 21.51 11.35
CA ALA A 512 23.43 21.23 10.55
C ALA A 512 24.60 20.75 11.40
N ASN A 513 25.56 20.05 10.79
CA ASN A 513 26.78 19.59 11.46
C ASN A 513 27.82 20.70 11.71
N SER A 514 27.57 21.94 11.24
CA SER A 514 28.45 23.09 11.46
C SER A 514 27.68 24.42 11.47
N GLU A 515 27.82 25.19 12.55
CA GLU A 515 27.28 26.55 12.70
C GLU A 515 27.94 27.58 11.76
N ALA A 516 29.09 27.25 11.15
CA ALA A 516 29.76 28.12 10.20
C ALA A 516 29.06 28.15 8.83
N GLY A 517 28.20 27.17 8.54
CA GLY A 517 27.36 27.12 7.35
C GLY A 517 26.03 27.82 7.63
N LYS A 518 25.81 28.95 6.98
CA LYS A 518 24.60 29.76 7.14
C LYS A 518 23.55 29.40 6.11
N VAL A 519 22.29 29.37 6.54
CA VAL A 519 21.12 29.29 5.66
C VAL A 519 20.40 30.65 5.58
N LYS A 520 19.94 30.99 4.39
CA LYS A 520 19.12 32.18 4.08
C LYS A 520 17.86 31.75 3.34
N ILE A 521 16.74 32.43 3.61
CA ILE A 521 15.49 32.23 2.87
C ILE A 521 15.50 33.17 1.67
N GLY A 522 15.31 32.66 0.45
CA GLY A 522 15.31 33.44 -0.78
C GLY A 522 13.93 33.52 -1.43
N VAL A 523 13.49 34.73 -1.77
CA VAL A 523 12.19 35.01 -2.38
C VAL A 523 12.35 35.69 -3.73
N ALA A 524 11.66 35.17 -4.76
CA ALA A 524 11.39 35.88 -6.01
C ALA A 524 9.98 36.49 -5.98
N PHE A 525 9.82 37.66 -6.60
CA PHE A 525 8.55 38.40 -6.64
C PHE A 525 8.01 38.56 -8.06
N SER A 526 6.69 38.71 -8.21
CA SER A 526 6.00 38.77 -9.50
C SER A 526 6.48 39.89 -10.44
N ASP A 527 7.06 40.96 -9.90
CA ASP A 527 7.64 42.08 -10.67
C ASP A 527 9.08 41.84 -11.14
N ALA A 528 9.75 40.80 -10.62
CA ALA A 528 11.10 40.38 -11.03
C ALA A 528 11.30 38.87 -10.74
N PRO A 529 10.62 37.95 -11.46
CA PRO A 529 10.53 36.53 -11.11
C PRO A 529 11.86 35.78 -11.13
N ASP A 530 12.83 36.24 -11.91
CA ASP A 530 14.17 35.64 -11.99
C ASP A 530 15.14 36.18 -10.91
N GLN A 531 14.75 37.22 -10.17
CA GLN A 531 15.60 37.90 -9.19
C GLN A 531 15.21 37.54 -7.75
N TYR A 532 16.07 36.73 -7.10
CA TYR A 532 15.86 36.31 -5.72
C TYR A 532 16.46 37.31 -4.72
N THR A 533 15.63 37.79 -3.79
CA THR A 533 16.04 38.54 -2.60
C THR A 533 16.29 37.55 -1.46
N PHE A 534 17.49 37.56 -0.87
CA PHE A 534 17.87 36.64 0.21
C PHE A 534 17.85 37.31 1.58
N PHE A 535 17.28 36.61 2.57
CA PHE A 535 17.14 37.06 3.93
C PHE A 535 17.84 36.10 4.89
N GLU A 536 18.75 36.63 5.69
CA GLU A 536 19.36 35.89 6.80
C GLU A 536 18.53 36.09 8.07
N PRO A 537 17.99 35.04 8.70
CA PRO A 537 17.32 35.14 9.98
C PRO A 537 18.26 35.74 11.04
N LYS A 538 17.84 36.87 11.64
CA LYS A 538 18.66 37.63 12.60
C LYS A 538 18.75 36.98 13.97
N LYS A 539 17.83 36.06 14.27
CA LYS A 539 17.74 35.31 15.52
C LYS A 539 17.38 33.87 15.15
N TRP A 540 18.09 32.94 15.78
CA TRP A 540 17.76 31.52 15.77
C TRP A 540 17.21 31.13 17.13
N THR A 541 16.09 30.42 17.15
CA THR A 541 15.46 29.91 18.37
C THR A 541 15.49 28.39 18.31
N THR A 542 16.03 27.72 19.34
CA THR A 542 15.91 26.26 19.45
C THR A 542 14.44 25.88 19.57
N VAL A 543 13.99 24.96 18.72
CA VAL A 543 12.61 24.44 18.69
C VAL A 543 12.64 22.92 18.76
N GLY A 544 11.68 22.32 19.45
CA GLY A 544 11.64 20.87 19.59
C GLY A 544 12.84 20.26 20.34
N ASP A 545 13.10 18.98 20.07
CA ASP A 545 14.27 18.23 20.55
C ASP A 545 15.41 18.22 19.49
N ASN A 546 16.48 17.44 19.71
CA ASN A 546 17.50 17.10 18.69
C ASN A 546 18.16 18.28 17.94
N ASN A 547 18.38 19.40 18.62
CA ASN A 547 19.11 20.59 18.14
C ASN A 547 18.49 21.33 16.94
N TRP A 548 17.21 21.10 16.61
CA TRP A 548 16.51 21.89 15.59
C TRP A 548 16.43 23.37 15.98
N LYS A 549 16.59 24.26 14.99
CA LYS A 549 16.53 25.72 15.17
C LYS A 549 15.62 26.33 14.12
N GLN A 550 14.71 27.19 14.56
CA GLN A 550 13.89 28.02 13.70
C GLN A 550 14.47 29.42 13.56
N GLY A 551 14.43 29.97 12.35
CA GLY A 551 14.81 31.34 12.03
C GLY A 551 13.75 32.02 11.19
N ASP A 552 13.32 33.20 11.64
CA ASP A 552 12.15 33.93 11.13
C ASP A 552 12.53 35.22 10.40
N VAL A 553 11.77 35.57 9.36
CA VAL A 553 11.97 36.75 8.50
C VAL A 553 10.63 37.42 8.18
N ARG A 554 10.44 38.67 8.60
CA ARG A 554 9.25 39.47 8.24
C ARG A 554 9.40 40.13 6.88
N LEU A 555 8.35 40.02 6.07
CA LEU A 555 8.27 40.62 4.73
C LEU A 555 7.45 41.92 4.68
N ASN A 556 7.11 42.53 5.82
CA ASN A 556 6.27 43.72 5.91
C ASN A 556 6.70 44.90 5.02
N GLN A 557 8.00 45.03 4.71
CA GLN A 557 8.55 46.03 3.78
C GLN A 557 8.23 45.77 2.29
N TYR A 558 7.77 44.56 1.95
CA TYR A 558 7.35 44.14 0.60
C TYR A 558 5.82 44.00 0.46
N LYS A 559 5.06 44.51 1.44
CA LYS A 559 3.59 44.47 1.42
C LYS A 559 3.02 44.91 0.07
N GLY A 560 2.15 44.09 -0.51
CA GLY A 560 1.50 44.34 -1.80
C GLY A 560 2.26 43.81 -3.02
N ARG A 561 3.47 43.24 -2.85
CA ARG A 561 4.08 42.35 -3.85
C ARG A 561 3.54 40.94 -3.70
N THR A 562 3.72 40.10 -4.71
CA THR A 562 3.38 38.67 -4.67
C THR A 562 4.65 37.84 -4.75
N ILE A 563 4.82 36.89 -3.84
CA ILE A 563 5.88 35.87 -3.89
C ILE A 563 5.53 34.87 -4.99
N VAL A 564 6.47 34.64 -5.91
CA VAL A 564 6.32 33.67 -7.02
C VAL A 564 7.34 32.53 -6.97
N GLY A 565 8.41 32.66 -6.18
CA GLY A 565 9.39 31.60 -5.96
C GLY A 565 9.93 31.61 -4.53
N LEU A 566 9.96 30.42 -3.90
CA LEU A 566 10.65 30.18 -2.62
C LEU A 566 11.90 29.33 -2.84
N SER A 567 12.95 29.66 -2.11
CA SER A 567 14.27 29.04 -2.21
C SER A 567 15.04 29.13 -0.90
N LEU A 568 16.12 28.36 -0.78
CA LEU A 568 17.09 28.45 0.30
C LEU A 568 18.48 28.71 -0.28
N LYS A 569 19.32 29.44 0.44
CA LYS A 569 20.73 29.67 0.08
C LYS A 569 21.65 29.32 1.23
N PHE A 570 22.69 28.55 0.93
CA PHE A 570 23.71 28.06 1.85
C PHE A 570 25.05 28.68 1.51
N GLU A 571 25.74 29.23 2.51
CA GLU A 571 27.04 29.88 2.32
C GLU A 571 27.90 29.75 3.59
N SER A 572 29.21 29.77 3.44
CA SER A 572 30.15 29.87 4.56
C SER A 572 31.29 30.82 4.24
N GLN A 573 31.88 31.44 5.27
CA GLN A 573 33.11 32.23 5.13
C GLN A 573 34.39 31.37 5.29
N THR A 574 34.23 30.13 5.75
CA THR A 574 35.30 29.14 5.95
C THR A 574 35.00 27.89 5.13
N VAL A 575 36.03 27.11 4.77
CA VAL A 575 35.79 25.78 4.18
C VAL A 575 35.26 24.84 5.26
N ILE A 576 34.11 24.24 5.00
CA ILE A 576 33.51 23.16 5.76
C ILE A 576 33.52 21.93 4.87
N LYS A 577 34.28 20.91 5.27
CA LYS A 577 34.25 19.60 4.61
C LYS A 577 33.06 18.79 5.09
N ASP A 578 32.46 18.04 4.18
CA ASP A 578 31.31 17.16 4.48
C ASP A 578 30.18 17.88 5.23
N TYR A 579 29.88 19.13 4.84
CA TYR A 579 28.75 19.88 5.41
C TYR A 579 27.45 19.11 5.16
N LYS A 580 26.63 19.01 6.21
CA LYS A 580 25.30 18.39 6.17
C LYS A 580 24.32 19.29 6.88
N ALA A 581 23.21 19.59 6.22
CA ALA A 581 22.09 20.31 6.78
C ALA A 581 20.77 19.59 6.47
N ASN A 582 19.92 19.45 7.48
CA ASN A 582 18.55 18.97 7.34
C ASN A 582 17.59 20.14 7.57
N ILE A 583 16.61 20.28 6.69
CA ILE A 583 15.55 21.28 6.73
C ILE A 583 14.26 20.52 6.99
N GLY A 584 13.75 20.67 8.21
CA GLY A 584 12.61 19.93 8.73
C GLY A 584 11.29 20.68 8.60
N GLN A 585 11.33 22.00 8.36
CA GLN A 585 10.15 22.79 7.99
C GLN A 585 10.55 24.01 7.17
N LEU A 586 9.76 24.33 6.14
CA LEU A 586 9.73 25.63 5.49
C LEU A 586 8.29 26.17 5.55
N SER A 587 8.12 27.45 5.88
CA SER A 587 6.80 28.04 6.01
C SER A 587 6.73 29.51 5.58
N VAL A 588 5.53 29.90 5.17
CA VAL A 588 5.04 31.26 4.98
C VAL A 588 3.77 31.36 5.83
N THR A 589 3.73 32.21 6.83
CA THR A 589 2.60 32.38 7.75
C THR A 589 2.37 33.86 8.04
N GLN A 590 1.48 34.19 8.98
CA GLN A 590 1.29 35.55 9.47
C GLN A 590 1.69 35.65 10.95
N VAL A 591 2.42 36.71 11.33
CA VAL A 591 2.99 36.98 12.67
C VAL A 591 2.05 36.76 13.87
N ASN A 592 0.73 36.94 13.66
CA ASN A 592 -0.30 36.80 14.71
C ASN A 592 -1.35 35.73 14.36
N ASP A 593 -1.15 34.95 13.30
CA ASP A 593 -2.04 33.82 13.03
C ASP A 593 -1.70 32.70 14.01
N GLN A 594 -2.63 32.46 14.92
CA GLN A 594 -2.59 31.31 15.81
C GLN A 594 -3.68 30.36 15.36
N ALA A 595 -3.28 29.29 14.67
CA ALA A 595 -4.17 28.18 14.42
C ALA A 595 -4.78 27.73 15.77
N LYS A 596 -6.10 27.55 15.82
CA LYS A 596 -6.78 27.23 17.09
C LYS A 596 -6.20 25.91 17.62
N THR A 597 -5.77 25.88 18.89
CA THR A 597 -5.42 24.61 19.55
C THR A 597 -6.67 23.71 19.57
N PRO A 598 -6.67 22.54 18.89
CA PRO A 598 -7.87 21.75 18.75
C PRO A 598 -8.40 21.23 20.08
N LYS A 599 -9.73 21.15 20.23
CA LYS A 599 -10.36 20.46 21.36
C LYS A 599 -10.18 18.95 21.23
N ALA A 600 -10.44 18.24 22.33
CA ALA A 600 -10.46 16.79 22.31
C ALA A 600 -11.58 16.27 21.41
N VAL A 601 -11.30 15.20 20.65
CA VAL A 601 -12.30 14.48 19.88
C VAL A 601 -13.40 13.95 20.80
N THR A 602 -14.62 13.86 20.28
CA THR A 602 -15.78 13.39 21.06
C THR A 602 -16.22 12.01 20.59
N ASN A 603 -16.99 11.29 21.41
CA ASN A 603 -17.51 9.95 21.09
C ASN A 603 -16.44 8.90 20.67
N LEU A 604 -15.18 9.09 21.09
CA LEU A 604 -14.08 8.15 20.86
C LEU A 604 -14.42 6.77 21.47
N LYS A 605 -14.42 5.74 20.63
CA LYS A 605 -14.77 4.37 20.98
C LYS A 605 -13.96 3.35 20.18
N VAL A 606 -13.73 2.18 20.79
CA VAL A 606 -13.37 0.95 20.07
C VAL A 606 -14.67 0.39 19.48
N THR A 607 -14.73 0.17 18.16
CA THR A 607 -15.91 -0.37 17.46
C THR A 607 -15.85 -1.89 17.34
N ASP A 608 -14.65 -2.40 17.08
CA ASP A 608 -14.32 -3.81 16.92
C ASP A 608 -12.94 -4.04 17.55
N ASN A 609 -12.68 -5.24 18.07
CA ASN A 609 -11.36 -5.69 18.49
C ASN A 609 -11.12 -7.13 18.01
N ASP A 610 -9.86 -7.57 17.93
CA ASP A 610 -9.54 -8.99 17.82
C ASP A 610 -8.33 -9.30 18.70
N PHE A 611 -8.13 -10.57 19.04
CA PHE A 611 -7.06 -11.01 19.93
C PHE A 611 -6.40 -12.29 19.44
N ARG A 612 -5.11 -12.24 19.13
CA ARG A 612 -4.28 -13.42 18.90
C ARG A 612 -3.58 -13.83 20.19
N ASP A 613 -3.83 -15.07 20.60
CA ASP A 613 -3.27 -15.75 21.79
C ASP A 613 -3.48 -15.03 23.13
N GLY A 614 -4.31 -13.97 23.17
CA GLY A 614 -4.49 -13.13 24.35
C GLY A 614 -3.33 -12.16 24.64
N ILE A 615 -2.37 -12.03 23.70
CA ILE A 615 -1.19 -11.17 23.79
C ILE A 615 -1.10 -10.13 22.68
N TYR A 616 -1.54 -10.44 21.45
CA TYR A 616 -1.70 -9.43 20.41
C TYR A 616 -3.16 -9.00 20.33
N GLY A 617 -3.39 -7.71 20.11
CA GLY A 617 -4.70 -7.11 20.09
C GLY A 617 -4.83 -6.08 18.97
N ASP A 618 -5.86 -6.24 18.15
CA ASP A 618 -6.22 -5.34 17.08
C ASP A 618 -7.42 -4.49 17.51
N ALA A 619 -7.49 -3.23 17.06
CA ALA A 619 -8.63 -2.36 17.37
C ALA A 619 -9.05 -1.51 16.17
N ARG A 620 -10.35 -1.47 15.88
CA ARG A 620 -10.95 -0.41 15.05
C ARG A 620 -11.47 0.69 15.97
N LEU A 621 -11.02 1.92 15.72
CA LEU A 621 -11.40 3.13 16.45
C LEU A 621 -12.30 4.01 15.60
N SER A 622 -13.20 4.74 16.25
CA SER A 622 -13.96 5.84 15.65
C SER A 622 -14.19 6.96 16.65
N TRP A 623 -14.27 8.19 16.17
CA TRP A 623 -14.60 9.39 16.95
C TRP A 623 -15.35 10.42 16.09
N ASP A 624 -15.87 11.46 16.73
CA ASP A 624 -16.35 12.67 16.07
C ASP A 624 -15.24 13.74 16.16
N ALA A 625 -14.99 14.42 15.04
CA ALA A 625 -14.08 15.56 14.96
C ALA A 625 -14.48 16.70 15.93
N PRO A 626 -13.54 17.56 16.36
CA PRO A 626 -13.84 18.76 17.14
C PRO A 626 -14.83 19.68 16.41
N LYS A 627 -15.77 20.29 17.14
CA LYS A 627 -16.83 21.12 16.55
C LYS A 627 -16.37 22.56 16.29
N ASN A 628 -16.75 23.07 15.11
CA ASN A 628 -16.69 24.47 14.63
C ASN A 628 -15.31 24.96 14.14
N ASP A 629 -15.00 24.73 12.86
CA ASP A 629 -13.89 25.36 12.12
C ASP A 629 -12.56 25.36 12.91
N GLU A 630 -12.24 24.23 13.51
CA GLU A 630 -10.91 23.95 14.05
C GLU A 630 -10.18 23.19 12.94
N ASP A 631 -9.15 23.83 12.37
CA ASP A 631 -8.41 23.36 11.18
C ASP A 631 -7.59 22.09 11.49
N VAL A 632 -8.25 20.98 11.81
CA VAL A 632 -7.61 19.71 12.15
C VAL A 632 -6.99 19.12 10.89
N LEU A 633 -5.67 19.06 10.85
CA LEU A 633 -4.89 18.57 9.73
C LEU A 633 -4.86 17.04 9.69
N TYR A 634 -4.65 16.41 10.86
CA TYR A 634 -4.74 14.97 11.07
C TYR A 634 -4.81 14.63 12.57
N TYR A 635 -4.96 13.35 12.89
CA TYR A 635 -4.97 12.80 14.23
C TYR A 635 -3.77 11.89 14.46
N GLN A 636 -3.14 11.99 15.63
CA GLN A 636 -2.18 11.01 16.14
C GLN A 636 -2.88 10.05 17.11
N VAL A 637 -2.65 8.76 16.93
CA VAL A 637 -3.22 7.68 17.76
C VAL A 637 -2.11 7.05 18.58
N TYR A 638 -2.24 7.13 19.90
CA TYR A 638 -1.25 6.65 20.87
C TYR A 638 -1.81 5.52 21.74
N ARG A 639 -0.91 4.65 22.17
CA ARG A 639 -1.09 3.74 23.30
C ARG A 639 -0.36 4.28 24.53
N VAL A 640 -0.97 4.16 25.70
CA VAL A 640 -0.29 4.39 26.99
C VAL A 640 0.23 3.05 27.51
N LYS A 641 1.54 2.95 27.70
CA LYS A 641 2.19 1.76 28.28
C LYS A 641 2.06 1.72 29.81
N PRO A 642 2.32 0.57 30.47
CA PRO A 642 2.27 0.47 31.93
C PRO A 642 3.17 1.46 32.70
N ASP A 643 4.26 1.94 32.08
CA ASP A 643 5.15 2.97 32.65
C ASP A 643 4.63 4.42 32.46
N GLY A 644 3.44 4.58 31.90
CA GLY A 644 2.80 5.86 31.60
C GLY A 644 3.31 6.55 30.34
N LYS A 645 4.34 6.02 29.66
CA LYS A 645 4.85 6.61 28.41
C LYS A 645 3.92 6.29 27.24
N TYR A 646 3.90 7.21 26.28
CA TYR A 646 3.12 7.05 25.07
C TYR A 646 3.93 6.27 24.02
N GLU A 647 3.24 5.43 23.26
CA GLU A 647 3.71 4.69 22.08
C GLU A 647 2.85 5.15 20.91
N LEU A 648 3.44 5.74 19.87
CA LEU A 648 2.69 6.23 18.70
C LEU A 648 2.31 5.03 17.83
N MET A 649 1.03 4.67 17.85
CA MET A 649 0.51 3.56 17.05
C MET A 649 0.39 3.95 15.58
N GLY A 650 0.01 5.21 15.30
CA GLY A 650 0.06 5.78 13.97
C GLY A 650 -0.78 7.04 13.83
N MET A 651 -1.07 7.44 12.59
CA MET A 651 -1.69 8.73 12.28
C MET A 651 -2.64 8.60 11.09
N THR A 652 -3.69 9.42 11.05
CA THR A 652 -4.69 9.45 9.97
C THR A 652 -5.36 10.82 9.83
N GLY A 653 -5.73 11.22 8.61
CA GLY A 653 -6.63 12.37 8.37
C GLY A 653 -8.10 12.07 8.73
N ASN A 654 -8.46 10.79 8.86
CA ASN A 654 -9.83 10.33 9.03
C ASN A 654 -10.24 10.27 10.51
N THR A 655 -11.55 10.22 10.76
CA THR A 655 -12.13 10.06 12.11
C THR A 655 -12.35 8.60 12.50
N VAL A 656 -11.79 7.68 11.72
CA VAL A 656 -11.67 6.25 12.01
C VAL A 656 -10.23 5.79 11.77
N TYR A 657 -9.74 4.88 12.60
CA TYR A 657 -8.39 4.35 12.49
C TYR A 657 -8.32 2.88 12.92
N TYR A 658 -7.53 2.08 12.22
CA TYR A 658 -7.22 0.71 12.61
C TYR A 658 -5.85 0.68 13.29
N VAL A 659 -5.81 0.13 14.49
CA VAL A 659 -4.60 -0.04 15.29
C VAL A 659 -4.15 -1.50 15.15
N PRO A 660 -3.08 -1.78 14.36
CA PRO A 660 -2.60 -3.13 14.13
C PRO A 660 -1.81 -3.68 15.32
N GLU A 661 -1.95 -4.99 15.57
CA GLU A 661 -1.04 -5.85 16.34
C GLU A 661 -0.43 -5.22 17.61
N MET A 662 -1.25 -4.57 18.45
CA MET A 662 -0.77 -4.11 19.76
C MET A 662 -0.24 -5.31 20.54
N ARG A 663 1.00 -5.27 21.02
CA ARG A 663 1.54 -6.32 21.90
C ARG A 663 1.29 -5.95 23.35
N ARG A 664 0.45 -6.73 24.05
CA ARG A 664 0.19 -6.63 25.49
C ARG A 664 1.51 -6.61 26.27
N LEU A 665 1.63 -5.67 27.19
CA LEU A 665 2.79 -5.52 28.06
C LEU A 665 2.48 -6.08 29.44
N ASP A 666 3.39 -6.91 29.95
CA ASP A 666 3.24 -7.66 31.18
C ASP A 666 1.89 -8.40 31.24
N LYS A 667 1.15 -8.21 32.35
CA LYS A 667 -0.18 -8.81 32.58
C LYS A 667 -1.24 -7.71 32.71
N GLU A 668 -1.10 -6.63 31.94
CA GLU A 668 -2.07 -5.53 31.94
C GLU A 668 -3.48 -6.06 31.61
N LEU A 669 -4.48 -5.67 32.41
CA LEU A 669 -5.88 -6.05 32.17
C LEU A 669 -6.52 -5.19 31.09
N ALA A 670 -6.06 -3.93 30.97
CA ALA A 670 -6.54 -2.97 29.99
C ALA A 670 -5.44 -1.99 29.62
N THR A 671 -5.43 -1.57 28.37
CA THR A 671 -4.58 -0.52 27.82
C THR A 671 -5.41 0.73 27.56
N LYS A 672 -4.85 1.93 27.75
CA LYS A 672 -5.49 3.17 27.30
C LYS A 672 -5.02 3.54 25.89
N LEU A 673 -5.97 3.75 24.99
CA LEU A 673 -5.76 4.35 23.68
C LEU A 673 -6.12 5.83 23.72
N ILE A 674 -5.33 6.66 23.06
CA ILE A 674 -5.42 8.12 23.07
C ILE A 674 -5.47 8.62 21.63
N VAL A 675 -6.34 9.60 21.37
CA VAL A 675 -6.38 10.32 20.09
C VAL A 675 -6.10 11.80 20.36
N ILE A 676 -5.17 12.37 19.59
CA ILE A 676 -4.76 13.78 19.65
C ILE A 676 -4.97 14.40 18.26
N PRO A 677 -5.91 15.33 18.07
CA PRO A 677 -6.00 16.14 16.85
C PRO A 677 -4.88 17.17 16.79
N LEU A 678 -4.30 17.38 15.61
CA LEU A 678 -3.31 18.43 15.33
C LEU A 678 -3.92 19.48 14.41
N ASN A 679 -3.60 20.76 14.61
CA ASN A 679 -4.05 21.83 13.71
C ASN A 679 -3.16 21.97 12.44
N ARG A 680 -3.52 22.88 11.54
CA ARG A 680 -2.74 23.22 10.34
C ARG A 680 -1.30 23.71 10.60
N HIS A 681 -0.98 24.13 11.83
CA HIS A 681 0.38 24.48 12.27
C HIS A 681 1.10 23.30 12.96
N TYR A 682 0.57 22.08 12.85
CA TYR A 682 1.07 20.85 13.48
C TYR A 682 1.02 20.87 15.02
N GLU A 683 0.36 21.85 15.63
CA GLU A 683 0.27 21.94 17.10
C GLU A 683 -0.74 20.92 17.66
N ALA A 684 -0.32 20.20 18.69
CA ALA A 684 -1.14 19.21 19.37
C ALA A 684 -2.31 19.83 20.15
N GLY A 685 -3.52 19.36 19.87
CA GLY A 685 -4.73 19.67 20.61
C GLY A 685 -4.86 18.91 21.94
N LYS A 686 -6.04 19.02 22.55
CA LYS A 686 -6.37 18.25 23.76
C LYS A 686 -6.59 16.78 23.41
N SER A 687 -6.07 15.88 24.23
CA SER A 687 -6.26 14.44 24.05
C SER A 687 -7.65 13.96 24.48
N ALA A 688 -8.19 12.97 23.77
CA ALA A 688 -9.26 12.09 24.25
C ALA A 688 -8.70 10.69 24.52
N SER A 689 -9.37 9.89 25.35
CA SER A 689 -8.93 8.50 25.60
C SER A 689 -10.08 7.51 25.72
N VAL A 690 -9.86 6.30 25.22
CA VAL A 690 -10.74 5.12 25.39
C VAL A 690 -9.93 3.97 25.99
N THR A 691 -10.61 3.09 26.73
CA THR A 691 -10.00 1.87 27.27
C THR A 691 -10.16 0.71 26.29
N PHE A 692 -9.07 -0.01 26.04
CA PHE A 692 -9.03 -1.29 25.33
C PHE A 692 -8.82 -2.40 26.38
N GLU A 693 -9.87 -3.16 26.65
CA GLU A 693 -9.88 -4.25 27.64
C GLU A 693 -9.27 -5.51 27.01
N TRP A 694 -8.24 -6.10 27.63
CA TRP A 694 -7.66 -7.37 27.20
C TRP A 694 -8.48 -8.56 27.71
N PRO A 695 -8.48 -9.71 27.00
CA PRO A 695 -8.92 -10.97 27.60
C PRO A 695 -8.06 -11.33 28.82
N GLY A 696 -8.50 -12.31 29.61
CA GLY A 696 -7.68 -12.88 30.68
C GLY A 696 -6.31 -13.30 30.15
N TYR A 697 -5.25 -13.14 30.96
CA TYR A 697 -3.91 -13.52 30.54
C TYR A 697 -3.88 -15.04 30.27
N PRO A 698 -3.33 -15.49 29.13
CA PRO A 698 -3.43 -16.88 28.72
C PRO A 698 -2.55 -17.79 29.59
N LYS A 699 -3.00 -19.03 29.74
CA LYS A 699 -2.12 -20.12 30.17
C LYS A 699 -1.15 -20.46 29.04
N PRO A 700 0.04 -21.00 29.35
CA PRO A 700 0.93 -21.49 28.32
C PRO A 700 0.27 -22.64 27.54
N VAL A 701 0.63 -22.78 26.27
CA VAL A 701 0.40 -23.97 25.46
C VAL A 701 1.76 -24.58 25.20
N ALA A 702 2.00 -25.80 25.68
CA ALA A 702 3.29 -26.47 25.59
C ALA A 702 3.46 -27.09 24.20
N ASN A 703 4.55 -26.75 23.51
CA ASN A 703 4.89 -27.39 22.24
C ASN A 703 6.40 -27.38 22.01
N PHE A 704 6.88 -28.32 21.21
CA PHE A 704 8.29 -28.43 20.83
C PHE A 704 8.46 -29.20 19.53
N GLU A 705 9.59 -28.99 18.88
CA GLU A 705 10.10 -29.81 17.78
C GLU A 705 11.47 -30.41 18.15
N ALA A 706 11.90 -31.39 17.37
CA ALA A 706 13.26 -31.91 17.36
C ALA A 706 13.87 -31.65 15.98
N ASP A 707 15.17 -31.44 15.90
CA ASP A 707 15.90 -31.39 14.64
C ASP A 707 15.94 -32.74 13.91
N GLN A 708 15.91 -33.84 14.66
CA GLN A 708 15.81 -35.20 14.15
C GLN A 708 15.04 -36.12 15.10
N THR A 709 14.25 -37.03 14.53
CA THR A 709 13.41 -38.02 15.25
C THR A 709 13.87 -39.46 15.07
N LEU A 710 14.68 -39.72 14.03
CA LEU A 710 15.28 -41.02 13.75
C LEU A 710 16.81 -40.85 13.80
N ILE A 711 17.47 -41.53 14.72
CA ILE A 711 18.91 -41.38 14.98
C ILE A 711 19.62 -42.71 15.24
N ALA A 712 20.95 -42.73 15.15
CA ALA A 712 21.76 -43.88 15.54
C ALA A 712 22.12 -43.84 17.04
N PRO A 713 22.45 -45.00 17.65
CA PRO A 713 22.93 -45.05 19.03
C PRO A 713 24.18 -44.18 19.25
N GLY A 714 24.10 -43.22 20.17
CA GLY A 714 25.15 -42.26 20.50
C GLY A 714 24.99 -40.87 19.86
N ASP A 715 24.01 -40.68 18.98
CA ASP A 715 23.70 -39.36 18.41
C ASP A 715 22.95 -38.47 19.41
N SER A 716 23.07 -37.16 19.21
CA SER A 716 22.35 -36.13 19.97
C SER A 716 21.18 -35.55 19.20
N VAL A 717 20.05 -35.35 19.89
CA VAL A 717 18.87 -34.63 19.40
C VAL A 717 18.84 -33.24 20.03
N LYS A 718 18.63 -32.20 19.22
CA LYS A 718 18.39 -30.84 19.69
C LYS A 718 16.89 -30.56 19.70
N PHE A 719 16.35 -30.31 20.88
CA PHE A 719 14.96 -29.88 21.03
C PHE A 719 14.87 -28.36 20.93
N THR A 720 13.85 -27.89 20.22
CA THR A 720 13.51 -26.46 20.12
C THR A 720 12.12 -26.23 20.70
N ASP A 721 12.04 -25.37 21.71
CA ASP A 721 10.78 -24.91 22.29
C ASP A 721 9.92 -24.17 21.26
N LYS A 722 8.65 -24.56 21.19
CA LYS A 722 7.59 -23.92 20.39
C LYS A 722 6.38 -23.57 21.27
N SER A 723 6.55 -23.56 22.58
CA SER A 723 5.47 -23.20 23.49
C SER A 723 5.07 -21.75 23.27
N SER A 724 3.81 -21.42 23.56
CA SER A 724 3.29 -20.05 23.46
C SER A 724 4.20 -19.06 24.19
N GLU A 725 4.36 -17.84 23.68
CA GLU A 725 5.35 -16.86 24.18
C GLU A 725 5.17 -16.46 25.66
N VAL A 726 4.00 -16.73 26.25
CA VAL A 726 3.69 -16.50 27.68
C VAL A 726 4.29 -17.54 28.63
N THR A 727 5.14 -18.44 28.12
CA THR A 727 5.85 -19.45 28.92
C THR A 727 6.97 -18.78 29.71
N GLU A 728 6.87 -18.81 31.04
CA GLU A 728 7.86 -18.23 31.96
C GLU A 728 8.91 -19.26 32.41
N SER A 729 8.61 -20.56 32.29
CA SER A 729 9.50 -21.66 32.67
C SER A 729 9.18 -22.97 31.94
N TRP A 730 10.21 -23.81 31.76
CA TRP A 730 10.15 -25.11 31.10
C TRP A 730 10.60 -26.22 32.06
N ASN A 731 10.00 -27.40 31.95
CA ASN A 731 10.48 -28.62 32.60
C ASN A 731 10.36 -29.79 31.63
N TRP A 732 11.50 -30.38 31.28
CA TRP A 732 11.61 -31.47 30.30
C TRP A 732 11.89 -32.81 30.97
N SER A 733 11.37 -33.88 30.38
CA SER A 733 11.76 -35.26 30.70
C SER A 733 12.12 -36.03 29.43
N PHE A 734 13.30 -36.64 29.46
CA PHE A 734 13.90 -37.45 28.39
C PHE A 734 14.22 -38.86 28.92
N PRO A 735 13.23 -39.75 29.06
CA PRO A 735 13.48 -41.14 29.43
C PRO A 735 14.47 -41.78 28.44
N GLY A 736 15.56 -42.36 28.94
CA GLY A 736 16.61 -42.98 28.12
C GLY A 736 17.62 -42.01 27.47
N GLY A 737 17.45 -40.70 27.65
CA GLY A 737 18.40 -39.69 27.19
C GLY A 737 19.32 -39.17 28.29
N GLU A 738 20.47 -38.64 27.91
CA GLU A 738 21.40 -37.92 28.79
C GLU A 738 21.52 -36.45 28.32
N PRO A 739 21.15 -35.45 29.16
CA PRO A 739 20.55 -35.59 30.49
C PRO A 739 19.08 -36.05 30.43
N SER A 740 18.61 -36.73 31.48
CA SER A 740 17.25 -37.31 31.54
C SER A 740 16.14 -36.32 31.87
N SER A 741 16.50 -35.08 32.22
CA SER A 741 15.60 -33.94 32.40
C SER A 741 16.36 -32.63 32.17
N SER A 742 15.65 -31.54 31.91
CA SER A 742 16.24 -30.19 31.78
C SER A 742 15.21 -29.10 32.12
N THR A 743 15.70 -27.92 32.49
CA THR A 743 14.92 -26.67 32.59
C THR A 743 15.36 -25.62 31.57
N GLU A 744 16.31 -25.97 30.70
CA GLU A 744 16.72 -25.11 29.59
C GLU A 744 15.61 -24.99 28.55
N ARG A 745 15.56 -23.86 27.83
CA ARG A 745 14.56 -23.65 26.78
C ARG A 745 14.75 -24.59 25.59
N ASN A 746 15.99 -24.82 25.16
CA ASN A 746 16.31 -25.61 23.97
C ASN A 746 17.42 -26.64 24.27
N PRO A 747 17.11 -27.71 25.03
CA PRO A 747 18.10 -28.69 25.47
C PRO A 747 18.61 -29.58 24.32
N VAL A 748 19.84 -30.06 24.47
CA VAL A 748 20.44 -31.11 23.61
C VAL A 748 20.56 -32.38 24.45
N VAL A 749 20.17 -33.52 23.87
CA VAL A 749 20.07 -34.80 24.60
C VAL A 749 20.64 -35.93 23.74
N THR A 750 21.56 -36.70 24.30
CA THR A 750 22.16 -37.86 23.64
C THR A 750 21.42 -39.15 24.04
N TYR A 751 21.18 -40.04 23.08
CA TYR A 751 20.55 -41.34 23.33
C TYR A 751 21.50 -42.48 22.94
N HIS A 752 21.96 -43.26 23.93
CA HIS A 752 22.99 -44.28 23.73
C HIS A 752 22.45 -45.67 23.35
N GLU A 753 21.17 -45.96 23.61
CA GLU A 753 20.58 -47.29 23.46
C GLU A 753 19.47 -47.30 22.39
N GLU A 754 19.33 -48.42 21.67
CA GLU A 754 18.24 -48.58 20.69
C GLU A 754 16.87 -48.65 21.38
N GLY A 755 15.90 -47.91 20.88
CA GLY A 755 14.58 -47.81 21.52
C GLY A 755 13.68 -46.71 20.96
N ASN A 756 12.45 -46.67 21.48
CA ASN A 756 11.46 -45.64 21.17
C ASN A 756 11.18 -44.81 22.42
N TYR A 757 11.56 -43.53 22.41
CA TYR A 757 11.51 -42.65 23.58
C TYR A 757 10.43 -41.57 23.43
N ALA A 758 9.73 -41.32 24.55
CA ALA A 758 8.69 -40.31 24.64
C ALA A 758 9.18 -39.10 25.42
N VAL A 759 9.29 -37.98 24.73
CA VAL A 759 9.73 -36.70 25.27
C VAL A 759 8.54 -35.97 25.86
N THR A 760 8.72 -35.39 27.05
CA THR A 760 7.66 -34.62 27.74
C THR A 760 8.18 -33.22 28.05
N LEU A 761 7.37 -32.20 27.73
CA LEU A 761 7.61 -30.81 28.10
C LEU A 761 6.41 -30.30 28.90
N THR A 762 6.70 -29.66 30.04
CA THR A 762 5.75 -28.81 30.78
C THR A 762 6.13 -27.35 30.60
N ALA A 763 5.21 -26.53 30.09
CA ALA A 763 5.35 -25.08 29.95
C ALA A 763 4.50 -24.38 31.02
N LYS A 764 5.05 -23.39 31.75
CA LYS A 764 4.41 -22.83 32.94
C LYS A 764 4.54 -21.30 33.07
N ASN A 765 3.48 -20.67 33.59
CA ASN A 765 3.44 -19.27 34.05
C ASN A 765 2.55 -19.13 35.31
N SER A 766 2.26 -17.89 35.75
CA SER A 766 1.39 -17.66 36.92
C SER A 766 -0.05 -18.16 36.80
N GLU A 767 -0.61 -18.22 35.59
CA GLU A 767 -2.01 -18.60 35.34
C GLU A 767 -2.18 -20.13 35.26
N GLY A 768 -1.08 -20.86 35.06
CA GLY A 768 -1.05 -22.32 35.11
C GLY A 768 0.09 -22.91 34.31
N GLU A 769 -0.10 -24.18 33.96
CA GLU A 769 0.83 -24.98 33.16
C GLU A 769 0.07 -25.80 32.14
N ASP A 770 0.76 -26.17 31.07
CA ASP A 770 0.33 -27.16 30.08
C ASP A 770 1.44 -28.20 29.86
N VAL A 771 1.06 -29.42 29.49
CA VAL A 771 1.95 -30.58 29.43
C VAL A 771 1.73 -31.34 28.13
N ILE A 772 2.77 -31.39 27.30
CA ILE A 772 2.78 -32.15 26.04
C ILE A 772 3.76 -33.33 26.12
N ARG A 773 3.32 -34.51 25.67
CA ARG A 773 4.13 -35.72 25.60
C ARG A 773 4.05 -36.32 24.19
N LYS A 774 5.20 -36.43 23.51
CA LYS A 774 5.29 -36.97 22.14
C LYS A 774 6.17 -38.23 22.13
N GLN A 775 5.63 -39.35 21.66
CA GLN A 775 6.39 -40.57 21.38
C GLN A 775 7.05 -40.40 20.00
N MET A 776 8.27 -39.85 19.95
CA MET A 776 8.82 -39.33 18.69
C MET A 776 10.30 -39.62 18.41
N ILE A 777 11.10 -40.05 19.40
CA ILE A 777 12.50 -40.39 19.14
C ILE A 777 12.64 -41.89 18.95
N THR A 778 13.13 -42.33 17.80
CA THR A 778 13.51 -43.71 17.51
C THR A 778 15.01 -43.80 17.32
N VAL A 779 15.67 -44.60 18.14
CA VAL A 779 17.11 -44.87 18.07
C VAL A 779 17.31 -46.26 17.48
N THR A 780 18.01 -46.36 16.35
CA THR A 780 18.28 -47.64 15.69
C THR A 780 19.56 -47.61 14.85
N LYS A 781 20.26 -48.74 14.78
CA LYS A 781 21.42 -48.94 13.90
C LYS A 781 21.05 -48.86 12.41
N GLU A 782 19.77 -49.00 12.04
CA GLU A 782 19.30 -48.75 10.66
C GLU A 782 19.55 -47.30 10.23
N ALA A 783 19.58 -46.34 11.18
CA ALA A 783 19.76 -44.91 10.90
C ALA A 783 21.22 -44.47 10.66
N VAL A 784 22.22 -45.36 10.83
CA VAL A 784 23.65 -45.02 10.66
C VAL A 784 23.99 -44.53 9.24
N GLY A 785 23.17 -44.87 8.24
CA GLY A 785 23.30 -44.38 6.86
C GLY A 785 22.56 -43.06 6.57
N GLY A 786 21.87 -42.47 7.56
CA GLY A 786 20.97 -41.34 7.37
C GLY A 786 19.65 -41.70 6.66
N VAL A 787 18.90 -40.67 6.30
CA VAL A 787 17.62 -40.78 5.57
C VAL A 787 17.75 -40.22 4.15
N SER A 788 16.89 -40.68 3.24
CA SER A 788 16.85 -40.20 1.85
C SER A 788 15.48 -39.69 1.46
N ASP A 789 15.41 -38.84 0.44
CA ASP A 789 14.15 -38.48 -0.19
C ASP A 789 13.56 -39.68 -0.96
N LEU A 790 12.39 -40.12 -0.52
CA LEU A 790 11.61 -41.20 -1.07
C LEU A 790 10.63 -40.71 -2.14
N ALA A 791 10.30 -39.41 -2.16
CA ALA A 791 9.39 -38.79 -3.13
C ALA A 791 10.08 -38.43 -4.45
N LEU A 792 11.41 -38.31 -4.45
CA LEU A 792 12.20 -37.90 -5.61
C LEU A 792 11.88 -38.75 -6.86
N LYS A 793 11.31 -38.09 -7.89
CA LYS A 793 10.88 -38.63 -9.19
C LYS A 793 9.80 -39.71 -9.10
N GLN A 794 9.06 -39.76 -8.00
CA GLN A 794 7.89 -40.62 -7.85
C GLN A 794 6.66 -40.07 -8.56
N LYS A 795 5.61 -40.89 -8.60
CA LYS A 795 4.33 -40.50 -9.19
C LYS A 795 3.59 -39.53 -8.27
N ALA A 796 3.46 -38.28 -8.72
CA ALA A 796 2.67 -37.24 -8.07
C ALA A 796 1.36 -36.93 -8.81
N THR A 797 0.34 -36.50 -8.07
CA THR A 797 -0.99 -36.06 -8.56
C THR A 797 -1.48 -34.88 -7.71
N ALA A 798 -2.31 -33.99 -8.28
CA ALA A 798 -2.79 -32.80 -7.57
C ALA A 798 -4.27 -32.47 -7.84
N SER A 799 -4.85 -31.59 -7.02
CA SER A 799 -6.24 -31.10 -7.13
C SER A 799 -6.48 -30.26 -8.39
N SER A 800 -5.54 -29.37 -8.69
CA SER A 800 -5.51 -28.55 -9.90
C SER A 800 -4.05 -28.19 -10.23
N PHE A 801 -3.84 -27.64 -11.43
CA PHE A 801 -2.61 -26.95 -11.79
C PHE A 801 -2.90 -25.86 -12.83
N VAL A 802 -2.06 -24.82 -12.89
CA VAL A 802 -2.24 -23.68 -13.81
C VAL A 802 -2.02 -24.09 -15.28
N ASN A 803 -0.96 -24.84 -15.56
CA ASN A 803 -0.63 -25.33 -16.89
C ASN A 803 0.30 -26.57 -16.83
N GLU A 804 0.51 -27.26 -17.94
CA GLU A 804 1.30 -28.50 -18.02
C GLU A 804 2.76 -28.37 -17.53
N LYS A 805 3.35 -27.16 -17.50
CA LYS A 805 4.70 -26.92 -16.96
C LYS A 805 4.72 -26.66 -15.44
N GLU A 806 3.55 -26.61 -14.80
CA GLU A 806 3.39 -26.37 -13.36
C GLU A 806 2.55 -27.48 -12.70
N ALA A 807 2.54 -28.66 -13.32
CA ALA A 807 1.84 -29.86 -12.86
C ALA A 807 2.53 -30.53 -11.64
N ALA A 808 1.81 -31.44 -10.98
CA ALA A 808 2.25 -32.13 -9.76
C ALA A 808 3.69 -32.73 -9.76
N PRO A 809 4.22 -33.31 -10.86
CA PRO A 809 5.58 -33.89 -10.86
C PRO A 809 6.70 -32.87 -10.58
N PHE A 810 6.50 -31.59 -10.90
CA PHE A 810 7.47 -30.52 -10.69
C PHE A 810 7.66 -30.10 -9.22
N ALA A 811 6.88 -30.67 -8.29
CA ALA A 811 7.15 -30.55 -6.86
C ALA A 811 8.03 -31.70 -6.32
N VAL A 812 8.40 -32.68 -7.14
CA VAL A 812 9.15 -33.89 -6.69
C VAL A 812 10.27 -34.31 -7.64
N ASP A 813 10.65 -33.49 -8.62
CA ASP A 813 11.71 -33.80 -9.59
C ASP A 813 13.13 -33.51 -9.08
N GLY A 814 13.24 -32.59 -8.11
CA GLY A 814 14.49 -32.14 -7.48
C GLY A 814 15.11 -30.90 -8.12
N ASP A 815 14.34 -30.11 -8.90
CA ASP A 815 14.79 -28.86 -9.50
C ASP A 815 14.07 -27.65 -8.86
N ASP A 816 14.83 -26.81 -8.15
CA ASP A 816 14.30 -25.66 -7.40
C ASP A 816 13.91 -24.48 -8.31
N HIS A 817 13.97 -24.64 -9.63
CA HIS A 817 13.45 -23.69 -10.63
C HIS A 817 12.08 -24.08 -11.21
N THR A 818 11.59 -25.28 -10.93
CA THR A 818 10.28 -25.77 -11.34
C THR A 818 9.33 -25.91 -10.14
N LYS A 819 8.01 -25.88 -10.38
CA LYS A 819 7.03 -25.92 -9.29
C LYS A 819 5.74 -26.62 -9.67
N TRP A 820 5.05 -27.16 -8.68
CA TRP A 820 3.59 -27.32 -8.76
C TRP A 820 2.92 -25.98 -8.41
N CYS A 821 2.04 -25.49 -9.29
CA CYS A 821 1.24 -24.28 -9.07
C CYS A 821 -0.24 -24.59 -9.25
N ALA A 822 -1.04 -24.45 -8.18
CA ALA A 822 -2.49 -24.72 -8.18
C ALA A 822 -3.31 -23.44 -7.94
N VAL A 823 -4.44 -23.33 -8.63
CA VAL A 823 -5.37 -22.19 -8.58
C VAL A 823 -6.81 -22.66 -8.36
N GLY A 824 -7.66 -21.74 -7.88
CA GLY A 824 -9.03 -22.00 -7.45
C GLY A 824 -9.19 -21.90 -5.92
N ASP A 825 -10.37 -22.23 -5.41
CA ASP A 825 -10.65 -22.20 -3.98
C ASP A 825 -9.81 -23.23 -3.22
N ALA A 826 -9.16 -22.80 -2.14
CA ALA A 826 -8.44 -23.69 -1.22
C ALA A 826 -9.43 -24.62 -0.47
N PRO A 827 -9.02 -25.83 -0.05
CA PRO A 827 -7.64 -26.33 0.00
C PRO A 827 -7.14 -26.96 -1.32
N HIS A 828 -5.87 -26.73 -1.62
CA HIS A 828 -5.16 -27.41 -2.71
C HIS A 828 -4.44 -28.65 -2.19
N THR A 829 -4.39 -29.73 -2.96
CA THR A 829 -3.76 -31.00 -2.52
C THR A 829 -2.76 -31.52 -3.52
N LEU A 830 -1.60 -31.98 -3.04
CA LEU A 830 -0.56 -32.71 -3.78
C LEU A 830 -0.35 -34.07 -3.11
N THR A 831 -0.45 -35.17 -3.86
CA THR A 831 -0.32 -36.54 -3.37
C THR A 831 0.74 -37.30 -4.14
N VAL A 832 1.65 -37.96 -3.41
CA VAL A 832 2.77 -38.74 -3.94
C VAL A 832 2.60 -40.22 -3.54
N ASP A 833 2.76 -41.13 -4.51
CA ASP A 833 2.90 -42.59 -4.28
C ASP A 833 4.39 -42.93 -4.26
N LEU A 834 4.92 -43.33 -3.10
CA LEU A 834 6.34 -43.70 -2.92
C LEU A 834 6.70 -45.04 -3.57
N GLY A 835 5.73 -45.76 -4.15
CA GLY A 835 5.91 -47.03 -4.86
C GLY A 835 5.89 -48.26 -3.94
N ALA A 836 6.37 -48.13 -2.70
CA ALA A 836 6.33 -49.15 -1.66
C ALA A 836 6.03 -48.53 -0.28
N GLU A 837 5.81 -49.37 0.73
CA GLU A 837 5.72 -48.91 2.12
C GLU A 837 7.14 -48.66 2.68
N HIS A 838 7.36 -47.47 3.23
CA HIS A 838 8.62 -47.05 3.85
C HIS A 838 8.38 -46.50 5.27
N LYS A 839 9.45 -46.45 6.08
CA LYS A 839 9.43 -45.79 7.40
C LYS A 839 9.82 -44.31 7.23
N ILE A 840 8.86 -43.41 7.33
CA ILE A 840 9.02 -41.95 7.12
C ILE A 840 9.31 -41.26 8.46
N SER A 841 10.22 -40.29 8.46
CA SER A 841 10.66 -39.55 9.66
C SER A 841 10.71 -38.03 9.52
N GLU A 842 10.80 -37.47 8.31
CA GLU A 842 10.85 -36.02 8.08
C GLU A 842 10.18 -35.64 6.75
N PHE A 843 9.67 -34.40 6.66
CA PHE A 843 9.32 -33.75 5.40
C PHE A 843 10.09 -32.43 5.22
N VAL A 844 10.40 -32.08 3.98
CA VAL A 844 10.89 -30.74 3.61
C VAL A 844 9.98 -30.16 2.54
N ILE A 845 9.51 -28.93 2.74
CA ILE A 845 8.72 -28.19 1.75
C ILE A 845 9.47 -26.94 1.33
N LYS A 846 9.64 -26.74 0.02
CA LYS A 846 10.14 -25.52 -0.61
C LYS A 846 8.96 -24.74 -1.17
N HIS A 847 8.71 -23.57 -0.59
CA HIS A 847 7.63 -22.64 -0.92
C HIS A 847 8.09 -21.66 -2.01
N ALA A 848 7.21 -20.72 -2.38
CA ALA A 848 7.44 -19.75 -3.46
C ALA A 848 8.80 -19.00 -3.36
N GLU A 849 9.17 -18.54 -2.16
CA GLU A 849 10.44 -17.81 -1.92
C GLU A 849 11.69 -18.65 -2.20
N ALA A 850 11.65 -19.96 -1.96
CA ALA A 850 12.79 -20.85 -2.26
C ALA A 850 13.08 -20.94 -3.77
N GLY A 851 12.05 -20.77 -4.60
CA GLY A 851 12.16 -20.67 -6.06
C GLY A 851 12.38 -19.25 -6.60
N GLY A 852 12.60 -18.27 -5.71
CA GLY A 852 12.88 -16.88 -6.08
C GLY A 852 11.65 -15.96 -6.23
N GLU A 853 10.45 -16.41 -5.86
CA GLU A 853 9.27 -15.54 -5.79
C GLU A 853 9.21 -14.73 -4.48
N ALA A 854 8.26 -13.80 -4.36
CA ALA A 854 8.11 -13.00 -3.15
C ALA A 854 7.66 -13.85 -1.93
N ALA A 855 8.23 -13.58 -0.74
CA ALA A 855 7.86 -14.26 0.51
C ALA A 855 6.37 -14.15 0.87
N ALA A 856 5.66 -13.14 0.35
CA ALA A 856 4.20 -13.02 0.46
C ALA A 856 3.44 -14.22 -0.15
N PHE A 857 4.03 -14.93 -1.12
CA PHE A 857 3.46 -16.12 -1.76
C PHE A 857 3.86 -17.45 -1.08
N ASN A 858 4.62 -17.42 0.02
CA ASN A 858 4.86 -18.61 0.83
C ASN A 858 3.54 -19.15 1.41
N SER A 859 3.31 -20.46 1.33
CA SER A 859 2.09 -21.08 1.88
C SER A 859 2.03 -20.86 3.39
N ARG A 860 0.95 -20.22 3.85
CA ARG A 860 0.76 -19.80 5.24
C ARG A 860 0.27 -20.95 6.11
N ALA A 861 -0.75 -21.68 5.65
CA ALA A 861 -1.31 -22.81 6.38
C ALA A 861 -1.35 -24.06 5.50
N PHE A 862 -0.90 -25.19 6.04
CA PHE A 862 -0.89 -26.49 5.37
C PHE A 862 -0.84 -27.66 6.35
N LYS A 863 -1.20 -28.85 5.87
CA LYS A 863 -1.10 -30.13 6.57
C LYS A 863 -0.35 -31.13 5.72
N ILE A 864 0.29 -32.11 6.37
CA ILE A 864 0.82 -33.30 5.72
C ILE A 864 0.14 -34.52 6.33
N GLN A 865 -0.32 -35.40 5.45
CA GLN A 865 -0.97 -36.66 5.78
C GLN A 865 -0.21 -37.85 5.22
N LEU A 866 -0.26 -38.97 5.93
CA LEU A 866 0.29 -40.24 5.51
C LEU A 866 -0.80 -41.32 5.40
N SER A 867 -0.57 -42.29 4.50
CA SER A 867 -1.43 -43.45 4.28
C SER A 867 -0.64 -44.65 3.76
N THR A 868 -1.05 -45.87 4.10
CA THR A 868 -0.52 -47.13 3.55
C THR A 868 -1.30 -47.63 2.34
N ASP A 869 -2.58 -47.28 2.22
CA ASP A 869 -3.51 -47.78 1.18
C ASP A 869 -3.97 -46.70 0.17
N GLY A 870 -3.79 -45.41 0.49
CA GLY A 870 -4.26 -44.27 -0.29
C GLY A 870 -5.71 -43.86 0.00
N GLU A 871 -6.42 -44.61 0.86
CA GLU A 871 -7.82 -44.40 1.22
C GLU A 871 -7.96 -43.82 2.64
N HIS A 872 -7.21 -44.37 3.60
CA HIS A 872 -7.22 -43.96 5.00
C HIS A 872 -6.01 -43.08 5.32
N TRP A 873 -6.27 -41.84 5.74
CA TRP A 873 -5.25 -40.80 5.90
C TRP A 873 -5.14 -40.31 7.34
N THR A 874 -3.92 -40.12 7.83
CA THR A 874 -3.62 -39.60 9.17
C THR A 874 -2.83 -38.30 9.08
N ASP A 875 -3.30 -37.23 9.75
CA ASP A 875 -2.55 -35.98 9.92
C ASP A 875 -1.27 -36.23 10.74
N VAL A 876 -0.10 -35.92 10.17
CA VAL A 876 1.20 -36.02 10.85
C VAL A 876 1.91 -34.67 11.03
N VAL A 877 1.54 -33.67 10.22
CA VAL A 877 2.01 -32.29 10.33
C VAL A 877 0.82 -31.36 10.12
N ALA A 878 0.72 -30.30 10.94
CA ALA A 878 -0.25 -29.22 10.76
C ALA A 878 0.41 -27.88 11.10
N VAL A 879 0.41 -26.95 10.14
CA VAL A 879 1.02 -25.63 10.25
C VAL A 879 -0.02 -24.59 9.86
N LYS A 880 -0.14 -23.53 10.66
CA LYS A 880 -1.13 -22.45 10.43
C LYS A 880 -0.51 -21.13 10.00
N ASP A 881 0.75 -20.91 10.39
CA ASP A 881 1.39 -19.60 10.31
C ASP A 881 2.84 -19.66 9.79
N ASN A 882 3.08 -20.45 8.75
CA ASN A 882 4.38 -20.48 8.09
C ASN A 882 4.66 -19.16 7.36
N THR A 883 5.87 -18.63 7.56
CA THR A 883 6.43 -17.50 6.80
C THR A 883 7.67 -17.89 5.99
N ALA A 884 8.27 -19.05 6.25
CA ALA A 884 9.56 -19.44 5.68
C ALA A 884 9.44 -20.00 4.26
N GLY A 885 10.37 -19.61 3.39
CA GLY A 885 10.56 -20.16 2.05
C GLY A 885 10.92 -21.65 2.04
N VAL A 886 11.57 -22.16 3.10
CA VAL A 886 11.79 -23.61 3.29
C VAL A 886 11.36 -23.99 4.70
N SER A 887 10.50 -24.99 4.84
CA SER A 887 10.09 -25.54 6.13
C SER A 887 10.36 -27.03 6.26
N LYS A 888 10.84 -27.45 7.43
CA LYS A 888 11.19 -28.84 7.77
C LYS A 888 10.32 -29.34 8.91
N HIS A 889 9.92 -30.61 8.84
CA HIS A 889 8.96 -31.19 9.78
C HIS A 889 9.37 -32.62 10.14
N ALA A 890 10.11 -32.78 11.24
CA ALA A 890 10.43 -34.09 11.79
C ALA A 890 9.20 -34.68 12.51
N ILE A 891 8.87 -35.94 12.19
CA ILE A 891 7.72 -36.68 12.72
C ILE A 891 8.18 -37.96 13.44
N ALA A 892 7.31 -38.55 14.26
CA ALA A 892 7.53 -39.89 14.78
C ALA A 892 7.64 -40.89 13.62
N LEU A 893 8.52 -41.89 13.75
CA LEU A 893 8.79 -42.86 12.68
C LEU A 893 7.50 -43.62 12.27
N THR A 894 6.99 -43.34 11.07
CA THR A 894 5.65 -43.78 10.64
C THR A 894 5.72 -44.60 9.34
N PRO A 895 5.17 -45.85 9.31
CA PRO A 895 5.04 -46.61 8.08
C PRO A 895 3.98 -45.99 7.15
N ALA A 896 4.33 -45.74 5.89
CA ALA A 896 3.40 -45.29 4.86
C ALA A 896 3.93 -45.54 3.45
N ARG A 897 3.02 -45.58 2.48
CA ARG A 897 3.31 -45.61 1.03
C ARG A 897 2.93 -44.30 0.33
N TYR A 898 1.95 -43.58 0.86
CA TYR A 898 1.43 -42.36 0.26
C TYR A 898 1.63 -41.18 1.21
N ALA A 899 2.07 -40.05 0.64
CA ALA A 899 2.16 -38.77 1.34
C ALA A 899 1.32 -37.71 0.63
N ARG A 900 0.55 -36.94 1.38
CA ARG A 900 -0.32 -35.88 0.86
C ARG A 900 -0.07 -34.56 1.58
N LEU A 901 0.34 -33.54 0.83
CA LEU A 901 0.36 -32.15 1.24
C LEU A 901 -1.01 -31.53 0.94
N ILE A 902 -1.58 -30.82 1.92
CA ILE A 902 -2.84 -30.07 1.81
C ILE A 902 -2.53 -28.62 2.16
N VAL A 903 -2.63 -27.70 1.20
CA VAL A 903 -2.43 -26.26 1.41
C VAL A 903 -3.77 -25.61 1.71
N GLU A 904 -3.96 -25.20 2.97
CA GLU A 904 -5.21 -24.63 3.50
C GLU A 904 -5.28 -23.11 3.34
N LYS A 905 -4.15 -22.40 3.49
CA LYS A 905 -4.02 -20.97 3.14
C LYS A 905 -2.80 -20.79 2.21
N PRO A 906 -3.01 -20.55 0.91
CA PRO A 906 -1.95 -20.61 -0.12
C PRO A 906 -0.87 -19.53 -0.05
N THR A 907 -1.18 -18.36 0.52
CA THR A 907 -0.26 -17.22 0.61
C THR A 907 -0.36 -16.52 1.96
N GLN A 908 0.50 -15.54 2.23
CA GLN A 908 0.39 -14.69 3.42
C GLN A 908 -0.84 -13.76 3.34
N GLY A 909 -1.14 -13.26 2.13
CA GLY A 909 -2.21 -12.31 1.84
C GLY A 909 -3.53 -12.96 1.40
N GLY A 910 -4.18 -12.35 0.40
CA GLY A 910 -5.47 -12.77 -0.17
C GLY A 910 -5.37 -13.63 -1.45
N ASP A 911 -4.17 -13.86 -1.98
CA ASP A 911 -3.97 -14.71 -3.17
C ASP A 911 -4.24 -16.19 -2.84
N THR A 912 -4.98 -16.85 -3.74
CA THR A 912 -5.46 -18.24 -3.64
C THR A 912 -4.55 -19.26 -4.33
N ALA A 913 -3.47 -18.83 -5.00
CA ALA A 913 -2.57 -19.73 -5.72
C ALA A 913 -1.53 -20.40 -4.79
N ALA A 914 -1.51 -21.74 -4.75
CA ALA A 914 -0.51 -22.51 -4.01
C ALA A 914 0.69 -22.81 -4.91
N ARG A 915 1.91 -22.52 -4.44
CA ARG A 915 3.16 -22.62 -5.20
C ARG A 915 4.19 -23.42 -4.40
N ILE A 916 4.51 -24.63 -4.86
CA ILE A 916 5.43 -25.56 -4.19
C ILE A 916 6.54 -25.97 -5.16
N TYR A 917 7.76 -25.53 -4.86
CA TYR A 917 8.99 -25.84 -5.60
C TYR A 917 9.63 -27.17 -5.15
N GLY A 918 9.13 -27.78 -4.07
CA GLY A 918 9.65 -29.05 -3.58
C GLY A 918 8.84 -29.62 -2.43
N PHE A 919 8.54 -30.91 -2.48
CA PHE A 919 7.90 -31.69 -1.42
C PHE A 919 8.66 -33.01 -1.21
N GLU A 920 9.71 -32.94 -0.39
CA GLU A 920 10.62 -34.04 -0.10
C GLU A 920 10.05 -34.89 1.06
N VAL A 921 10.08 -36.21 0.93
CA VAL A 921 9.57 -37.16 1.93
C VAL A 921 10.73 -38.02 2.42
N LYS A 922 11.24 -37.76 3.61
CA LYS A 922 12.46 -38.40 4.12
C LYS A 922 12.16 -39.64 4.96
N GLY A 923 12.89 -40.71 4.70
CA GLY A 923 12.81 -41.94 5.48
C GLY A 923 13.94 -42.92 5.23
N LEU A 924 13.82 -44.10 5.84
CA LEU A 924 14.69 -45.25 5.57
C LEU A 924 14.31 -45.88 4.22
N LYS A 925 15.34 -46.34 3.47
CA LYS A 925 15.18 -47.01 2.17
C LYS A 925 14.69 -48.44 2.32
#